data_AF-A0A6A3ATF9-F1
#
_entry.id   AF-A0A6A3ATF9-F1
#
_cell.length_a   1.000
_cell.length_b   1.000
_cell.length_c   1.000
_cell.angle_alpha   90.00
_cell.angle_beta   90.00
_cell.angle_gamma   90.00
#
_symmetry.space_group_name_H-M   'P 1'
#
loop_
_entity.id
_entity.type
_entity.pdbx_description
1 polymer ?
#
loop_
_entity_poly.entity_id
_entity_poly.type
_entity_poly.pdbx_seq_one_letter_code
_entity_poly.pdbx_strand_id
1 'polypeptide(L)'
;MWINVVKLQGRCYEVFSLLHSFVCRAHHLYQQFGQPQWLTIKGHSNFVKRVRDVLETKGCQFKLGSEVQSVLPADNGTTVVCRDGSEETYSGCIMAVDAPTALRILGKQATFEETRVLGAVQYASIDMYLHQDSSLMPQNKSAWGALNFLNTRENKASLTYWLDALQKIEKTSQPFFVTVNPDHTPKKTLFKWSTGYAIPSVAASKASLELGQIQGKRGIWFCGYGLHEDELKAGMDAAHGFLGKKSSVLPSPKNMAPSFMETTARLFVTKFFQQYISVGCVIFLEEGGKIFTFKGNIEKCPLKTALKVHNPHFYWRIMKDADIGLADAYINGDFSFVDENDGLLNLFRILVANKENSATSNKRRTWWSPALLTASISSAKYFVKHLMRQNTITQARRNIARHYDLSNELFTLYLGKMMQYSSGVFRTGEEHLDVAQRRKISSLIEKARVEKGHEVLDIGCGWGSLAIETVKRTGCNYTGITLSEQQLKYAQEKVKEAGLEDKIKILLCDYRQLPKQHQFDRIISVEMVEHVGEEYIEEFYRCCDQLLKEDGLFVLQFISIPEELSKEIQQTAGFLKEYIFPGGTLLSLDRNLTAMANATRFSVEHVENIGISYYHTLRWWRKLFLENTSKVLALGFDDKFMRTWEYYFDYCAAGFKTGTLIDYQVVFSRAGNFDTLGDPYKGFPSAYSFNDE
;
A
#
# COMPACT_ATOMS: atom_id res chain seq x y z
N MET A 1 -26.34 -25.00 -9.85
CA MET A 1 -27.63 -24.34 -9.55
C MET A 1 -28.76 -25.23 -10.05
N TRP A 2 -29.32 -26.07 -9.20
CA TRP A 2 -30.50 -26.86 -9.55
C TRP A 2 -31.72 -25.93 -9.49
N ILE A 3 -32.34 -25.66 -10.63
CA ILE A 3 -33.71 -25.16 -10.69
C ILE A 3 -34.60 -26.41 -10.56
N ASN A 4 -35.27 -26.56 -9.43
CA ASN A 4 -36.35 -27.54 -9.31
C ASN A 4 -37.51 -27.09 -10.21
N VAL A 5 -37.78 -27.82 -11.29
CA VAL A 5 -39.06 -27.73 -12.00
C VAL A 5 -40.08 -28.53 -11.19
N VAL A 6 -40.73 -27.86 -10.23
CA VAL A 6 -41.92 -28.39 -9.57
C VAL A 6 -43.13 -28.03 -10.43
N LYS A 7 -43.93 -29.04 -10.78
CA LYS A 7 -45.25 -28.86 -11.41
C LYS A 7 -46.14 -28.08 -10.43
N LEU A 8 -46.39 -26.81 -10.72
CA LEU A 8 -47.22 -25.93 -9.90
C LEU A 8 -48.70 -26.27 -10.06
N GLN A 9 -49.23 -27.02 -9.10
CA GLN A 9 -50.63 -26.87 -8.68
C GLN A 9 -50.66 -26.63 -7.18
N GLY A 10 -50.90 -25.36 -6.80
CA GLY A 10 -51.39 -24.96 -5.48
C GLY A 10 -50.39 -24.96 -4.32
N ARG A 11 -50.01 -23.75 -3.89
CA ARG A 11 -49.45 -23.37 -2.56
C ARG A 11 -48.05 -23.90 -2.21
N CYS A 12 -47.04 -23.01 -2.23
CA CYS A 12 -46.01 -22.86 -1.17
C CYS A 12 -45.04 -21.71 -1.50
N TYR A 13 -45.14 -20.60 -0.77
CA TYR A 13 -44.26 -19.41 -0.88
C TYR A 13 -42.92 -19.58 -0.12
N GLU A 14 -42.72 -20.65 0.68
CA GLU A 14 -41.56 -20.79 1.58
C GLU A 14 -40.31 -21.40 0.93
N VAL A 15 -40.44 -22.23 -0.11
CA VAL A 15 -39.30 -22.92 -0.76
C VAL A 15 -38.43 -21.97 -1.59
N PHE A 16 -39.02 -20.89 -2.11
CA PHE A 16 -38.33 -19.89 -2.94
C PHE A 16 -37.35 -19.04 -2.11
N SER A 17 -37.66 -18.77 -0.84
CA SER A 17 -36.83 -17.99 0.09
C SER A 17 -35.51 -18.69 0.42
N LEU A 18 -35.57 -20.00 0.69
CA LEU A 18 -34.40 -20.81 1.04
C LEU A 18 -33.41 -20.95 -0.13
N LEU A 19 -33.90 -21.23 -1.34
CA LEU A 19 -33.04 -21.34 -2.54
C LEU A 19 -32.44 -19.99 -2.95
N HIS A 20 -33.18 -18.89 -2.80
CA HIS A 20 -32.71 -17.54 -3.13
C HIS A 20 -31.66 -17.03 -2.13
N SER A 21 -31.81 -17.32 -0.84
CA SER A 21 -30.76 -17.01 0.15
C SER A 21 -29.51 -17.86 -0.06
N PHE A 22 -29.68 -19.16 -0.29
CA PHE A 22 -28.60 -20.16 -0.27
C PHE A 22 -27.72 -20.14 -1.53
N VAL A 23 -28.32 -20.05 -2.73
CA VAL A 23 -27.54 -20.07 -3.98
C VAL A 23 -27.16 -18.66 -4.44
N CYS A 24 -28.00 -17.65 -4.19
CA CYS A 24 -27.80 -16.33 -4.77
C CYS A 24 -26.90 -15.41 -3.92
N ARG A 25 -26.85 -15.55 -2.59
CA ARG A 25 -25.92 -14.75 -1.76
C ARG A 25 -24.50 -15.31 -1.73
N ALA A 26 -24.34 -16.64 -1.76
CA ALA A 26 -23.04 -17.30 -1.60
C ALA A 26 -22.18 -17.32 -2.88
N HIS A 27 -22.80 -17.40 -4.06
CA HIS A 27 -22.07 -17.58 -5.32
C HIS A 27 -22.18 -16.42 -6.32
N HIS A 28 -22.86 -15.32 -5.97
CA HIS A 28 -23.03 -14.13 -6.82
C HIS A 28 -23.48 -14.40 -8.27
N LEU A 29 -24.23 -15.50 -8.49
CA LEU A 29 -24.61 -16.00 -9.81
C LEU A 29 -25.60 -15.09 -10.59
N TYR A 30 -26.12 -14.02 -9.96
CA TYR A 30 -27.05 -13.05 -10.55
C TYR A 30 -26.51 -11.60 -10.59
N GLN A 31 -25.19 -11.40 -10.70
CA GLN A 31 -24.69 -10.08 -11.10
C GLN A 31 -24.98 -9.85 -12.59
N GLN A 32 -25.85 -8.87 -12.90
CA GLN A 32 -26.12 -8.45 -14.28
C GLN A 32 -24.85 -7.88 -14.97
N PHE A 33 -23.85 -7.46 -14.19
CA PHE A 33 -22.57 -6.95 -14.69
C PHE A 33 -21.40 -7.54 -13.88
N GLY A 34 -20.52 -8.29 -14.57
CA GLY A 34 -19.33 -8.92 -13.99
C GLY A 34 -19.59 -10.35 -13.54
N GLN A 35 -18.92 -11.32 -14.17
CA GLN A 35 -18.93 -12.70 -13.68
C GLN A 35 -18.12 -12.78 -12.37
N PRO A 36 -18.55 -13.60 -11.38
CA PRO A 36 -17.72 -13.88 -10.21
C PRO A 36 -16.38 -14.48 -10.65
N GLN A 37 -15.28 -13.86 -10.24
CA GLN A 37 -13.94 -14.33 -10.54
C GLN A 37 -13.56 -15.41 -9.53
N TRP A 38 -13.57 -16.66 -9.95
CA TRP A 38 -13.11 -17.77 -9.12
C TRP A 38 -11.58 -17.71 -8.99
N LEU A 39 -11.09 -17.55 -7.77
CA LEU A 39 -9.66 -17.55 -7.47
C LEU A 39 -9.25 -18.97 -7.06
N THR A 40 -8.41 -19.61 -7.88
CA THR A 40 -7.82 -20.91 -7.59
C THR A 40 -6.39 -20.72 -7.07
N ILE A 41 -6.04 -21.37 -5.96
CA ILE A 41 -4.67 -21.36 -5.44
C ILE A 41 -3.74 -22.01 -6.48
N LYS A 42 -2.73 -21.27 -6.95
CA LYS A 42 -1.74 -21.80 -7.89
C LYS A 42 -0.95 -22.91 -7.22
N GLY A 43 -0.93 -24.11 -7.83
CA GLY A 43 -0.27 -25.28 -7.26
C GLY A 43 -1.10 -26.00 -6.19
N HIS A 44 -2.43 -26.03 -6.32
CA HIS A 44 -3.37 -26.66 -5.40
C HIS A 44 -2.97 -28.10 -4.97
N SER A 45 -2.34 -28.88 -5.86
CA SER A 45 -1.82 -30.21 -5.55
C SER A 45 -0.79 -30.21 -4.39
N ASN A 46 -0.05 -29.12 -4.21
CA ASN A 46 0.93 -28.96 -3.14
C ASN A 46 0.32 -28.49 -1.82
N PHE A 47 -0.91 -27.96 -1.83
CA PHE A 47 -1.54 -27.45 -0.60
C PHE A 47 -1.78 -28.58 0.41
N VAL A 48 -2.42 -29.67 -0.03
CA VAL A 48 -2.69 -30.83 0.83
C VAL A 48 -1.40 -31.43 1.37
N LYS A 49 -0.36 -31.54 0.53
CA LYS A 49 0.96 -31.99 0.95
C LYS A 49 1.56 -31.06 2.02
N ARG A 50 1.58 -29.74 1.79
CA ARG A 50 2.10 -28.77 2.77
C ARG A 50 1.33 -28.79 4.08
N VAL A 51 0.01 -28.91 4.05
CA VAL A 51 -0.82 -29.02 5.26
C VAL A 51 -0.45 -30.29 6.02
N ARG A 52 -0.28 -31.43 5.33
CA ARG A 52 0.19 -32.68 5.94
C ARG A 52 1.57 -32.50 6.58
N ASP A 53 2.55 -31.98 5.84
CA ASP A 53 3.93 -31.78 6.32
C ASP A 53 3.93 -30.92 7.61
N VAL A 54 3.11 -29.86 7.66
CA VAL A 54 2.95 -29.01 8.86
C VAL A 54 2.27 -29.74 10.02
N LEU A 55 1.32 -30.64 9.77
CA LEU A 55 0.67 -31.44 10.81
C LEU A 55 1.58 -32.55 11.34
N GLU A 56 2.36 -33.19 10.48
CA GLU A 56 3.36 -34.21 10.86
C GLU A 56 4.45 -33.60 11.75
N THR A 57 4.95 -32.40 11.42
CA THR A 57 5.91 -31.68 12.28
C THR A 57 5.33 -31.29 13.65
N LYS A 58 4.00 -31.25 13.77
CA LYS A 58 3.27 -31.06 15.04
C LYS A 58 2.91 -32.37 15.74
N GLY A 59 3.39 -33.51 15.24
CA GLY A 59 3.17 -34.83 15.83
C GLY A 59 1.86 -35.52 15.42
N CYS A 60 1.13 -35.00 14.42
CA CYS A 60 -0.05 -35.70 13.89
C CYS A 60 0.37 -36.94 13.10
N GLN A 61 -0.31 -38.06 13.33
CA GLN A 61 -0.11 -39.30 12.59
C GLN A 61 -1.21 -39.49 11.55
N PHE A 62 -0.82 -39.92 10.34
CA PHE A 62 -1.76 -40.18 9.25
C PHE A 62 -1.73 -41.67 8.88
N LYS A 63 -2.89 -42.34 8.98
CA LYS A 63 -3.08 -43.72 8.53
C LYS A 63 -3.89 -43.73 7.24
N LEU A 64 -3.20 -43.95 6.13
CA LEU A 64 -3.82 -44.00 4.80
C LEU A 64 -4.05 -45.46 4.41
N GLY A 65 -5.12 -45.72 3.65
CA GLY A 65 -5.47 -47.09 3.22
C GLY A 65 -6.12 -47.95 4.31
N SER A 66 -6.35 -47.41 5.50
CA SER A 66 -7.04 -48.08 6.60
C SER A 66 -8.53 -47.74 6.57
N GLU A 67 -9.36 -48.67 6.07
CA GLU A 67 -10.81 -48.50 6.04
C GLU A 67 -11.41 -48.76 7.43
N VAL A 68 -12.03 -47.74 8.03
CA VAL A 68 -12.70 -47.86 9.34
C VAL A 68 -14.02 -48.63 9.16
N GLN A 69 -14.15 -49.75 9.87
CA GLN A 69 -15.34 -50.60 9.84
C GLN A 69 -16.34 -50.22 10.92
N SER A 70 -15.88 -49.99 12.16
CA SER A 70 -16.76 -49.62 13.26
C SER A 70 -16.08 -48.74 14.31
N VAL A 71 -16.90 -48.01 15.06
CA VAL A 71 -16.47 -47.12 16.15
C VAL A 71 -17.28 -47.48 17.39
N LEU A 72 -16.59 -47.99 18.41
CA LEU A 72 -17.18 -48.59 19.61
C LEU A 72 -16.89 -47.72 20.86
N PRO A 73 -17.82 -47.65 21.82
CA PRO A 73 -17.56 -47.00 23.10
C PRO A 73 -16.54 -47.80 23.93
N ALA A 74 -15.65 -47.11 24.64
CA ALA A 74 -14.67 -47.68 25.56
C ALA A 74 -14.62 -46.87 26.86
N ASP A 75 -14.12 -47.48 27.95
CA ASP A 75 -14.12 -46.87 29.30
C ASP A 75 -13.40 -45.51 29.36
N ASN A 76 -12.38 -45.30 28.51
CA ASN A 76 -11.59 -44.06 28.42
C ASN A 76 -11.65 -43.39 27.03
N GLY A 77 -12.74 -43.58 26.29
CA GLY A 77 -12.96 -42.92 25.00
C GLY A 77 -13.62 -43.82 23.97
N THR A 78 -12.98 -43.96 22.81
CA THR A 78 -13.58 -44.60 21.64
C THR A 78 -12.58 -45.52 20.96
N THR A 79 -12.98 -46.77 20.71
CA THR A 79 -12.18 -47.75 19.98
C THR A 79 -12.60 -47.74 18.51
N VAL A 80 -11.62 -47.54 17.62
CA VAL A 80 -11.79 -47.59 16.17
C VAL A 80 -11.33 -48.95 15.68
N VAL A 81 -12.22 -49.67 14.99
CA VAL A 81 -11.94 -50.99 14.40
C VAL A 81 -11.83 -50.82 12.89
N CYS A 82 -10.68 -51.18 12.34
CA CYS A 82 -10.44 -51.18 10.90
C CYS A 82 -10.83 -52.51 10.26
N ARG A 83 -11.05 -52.51 8.96
CA ARG A 83 -11.47 -53.69 8.18
C ARG A 83 -10.45 -54.83 8.16
N ASP A 84 -9.17 -54.51 8.40
CA ASP A 84 -8.10 -55.50 8.56
C ASP A 84 -8.09 -56.16 9.95
N GLY A 85 -9.03 -55.78 10.83
CA GLY A 85 -9.15 -56.29 12.19
C GLY A 85 -8.28 -55.56 13.21
N SER A 86 -7.54 -54.52 12.82
CA SER A 86 -6.78 -53.69 13.78
C SER A 86 -7.72 -52.83 14.63
N GLU A 87 -7.40 -52.72 15.92
CA GLU A 87 -8.18 -51.96 16.90
C GLU A 87 -7.30 -50.96 17.64
N GLU A 88 -7.78 -49.72 17.74
CA GLU A 88 -7.05 -48.65 18.42
C GLU A 88 -7.99 -47.77 19.23
N THR A 89 -7.58 -47.40 20.43
CA THR A 89 -8.40 -46.61 21.35
C THR A 89 -7.89 -45.18 21.43
N TYR A 90 -8.81 -44.23 21.30
CA TYR A 90 -8.56 -42.80 21.32
C TYR A 90 -9.42 -42.13 22.40
N SER A 91 -8.93 -41.03 22.97
CA SER A 91 -9.70 -40.26 23.98
C SER A 91 -10.97 -39.60 23.41
N GLY A 92 -11.09 -39.53 22.09
CA GLY A 92 -12.31 -39.15 21.39
C GLY A 92 -12.15 -39.25 19.87
N CYS A 93 -13.26 -39.19 19.16
CA CYS A 93 -13.32 -39.42 17.72
C CYS A 93 -14.12 -38.32 17.02
N ILE A 94 -13.56 -37.73 15.96
CA ILE A 94 -14.30 -36.85 15.05
C ILE A 94 -14.53 -37.61 13.74
N MET A 95 -15.80 -37.83 13.39
CA MET A 95 -16.22 -38.52 12.19
C MET A 95 -16.50 -37.53 11.06
N ALA A 96 -15.53 -37.40 10.15
CA ALA A 96 -15.62 -36.59 8.93
C ALA A 96 -16.14 -37.43 7.74
N VAL A 97 -17.35 -37.99 7.90
CA VAL A 97 -18.02 -38.81 6.88
C VAL A 97 -19.49 -38.38 6.76
N ASP A 98 -20.13 -38.72 5.63
CA ASP A 98 -21.56 -38.47 5.46
C ASP A 98 -22.42 -39.18 6.52
N ALA A 99 -23.63 -38.67 6.75
CA ALA A 99 -24.50 -39.16 7.81
C ALA A 99 -24.87 -40.67 7.68
N PRO A 100 -25.18 -41.20 6.49
CA PRO A 100 -25.39 -42.64 6.31
C PRO A 100 -24.16 -43.48 6.63
N THR A 101 -22.97 -43.02 6.24
CA THR A 101 -21.71 -43.70 6.55
C THR A 101 -21.41 -43.65 8.04
N ALA A 102 -21.68 -42.53 8.71
CA ALA A 102 -21.54 -42.42 10.15
C ALA A 102 -22.45 -43.43 10.87
N LEU A 103 -23.73 -43.51 10.50
CA LEU A 103 -24.66 -44.49 11.07
C LEU A 103 -24.25 -45.93 10.77
N ARG A 104 -23.68 -46.21 9.59
CA ARG A 104 -23.14 -47.53 9.26
C ARG A 104 -21.97 -47.92 10.14
N ILE A 105 -21.04 -46.99 10.38
CA ILE A 105 -19.86 -47.20 11.24
C ILE A 105 -20.26 -47.37 12.72
N LEU A 106 -21.25 -46.60 13.19
CA LEU A 106 -21.79 -46.77 14.54
C LEU A 106 -22.59 -48.07 14.68
N GLY A 107 -23.25 -48.52 13.61
CA GLY A 107 -24.04 -49.75 13.58
C GLY A 107 -25.07 -49.81 14.71
N LYS A 108 -25.11 -50.94 15.43
CA LYS A 108 -26.03 -51.15 16.57
C LYS A 108 -25.72 -50.27 17.79
N GLN A 109 -24.56 -49.61 17.81
CA GLN A 109 -24.14 -48.72 18.90
C GLN A 109 -24.63 -47.28 18.69
N ALA A 110 -25.34 -46.98 17.59
CA ALA A 110 -25.97 -45.68 17.39
C ALA A 110 -27.10 -45.48 18.41
N THR A 111 -27.06 -44.37 19.13
CA THR A 111 -28.11 -43.97 20.06
C THR A 111 -29.37 -43.56 19.28
N PHE A 112 -30.52 -43.54 19.98
CA PHE A 112 -31.77 -43.06 19.40
C PHE A 112 -31.64 -41.65 18.82
N GLU A 113 -31.02 -40.72 19.56
CA GLU A 113 -30.82 -39.34 19.10
C GLU A 113 -29.88 -39.26 17.90
N GLU A 114 -28.78 -40.02 17.87
CA GLU A 114 -27.88 -40.05 16.71
C GLU A 114 -28.60 -40.60 15.47
N THR A 115 -29.38 -41.69 15.60
CA THR A 115 -30.16 -42.23 14.47
C THR A 115 -31.22 -41.26 13.99
N ARG A 116 -31.91 -40.57 14.91
CA ARG A 116 -32.94 -39.59 14.58
C ARG A 116 -32.37 -38.37 13.86
N VAL A 117 -31.28 -37.80 14.38
CA VAL A 117 -30.66 -36.58 13.84
C VAL A 117 -29.91 -36.88 12.54
N LEU A 118 -29.03 -37.89 12.52
CA LEU A 118 -28.25 -38.22 11.32
C LEU A 118 -29.12 -38.86 10.22
N GLY A 119 -30.11 -39.67 10.60
CA GLY A 119 -31.02 -40.35 9.65
C GLY A 119 -32.04 -39.42 9.00
N ALA A 120 -32.25 -38.22 9.54
CA ALA A 120 -33.10 -37.20 8.94
C ALA A 120 -32.49 -36.61 7.66
N VAL A 121 -31.18 -36.75 7.45
CA VAL A 121 -30.50 -36.30 6.23
C VAL A 121 -30.51 -37.43 5.20
N GLN A 122 -31.36 -37.30 4.20
CA GLN A 122 -31.45 -38.26 3.09
C GLN A 122 -30.36 -37.99 2.07
N TYR A 123 -29.81 -39.05 1.47
CA TYR A 123 -28.77 -38.94 0.43
C TYR A 123 -29.25 -39.61 -0.86
N ALA A 124 -28.95 -38.98 -1.99
CA ALA A 124 -29.08 -39.56 -3.32
C ALA A 124 -27.69 -39.93 -3.85
N SER A 125 -27.58 -41.06 -4.56
CA SER A 125 -26.35 -41.39 -5.28
C SER A 125 -26.29 -40.60 -6.59
N ILE A 126 -25.14 -39.98 -6.85
CA ILE A 126 -24.84 -39.35 -8.13
C ILE A 126 -23.62 -40.03 -8.77
N ASP A 127 -23.70 -40.24 -10.08
CA ASP A 127 -22.58 -40.71 -10.88
C ASP A 127 -21.87 -39.50 -11.50
N MET A 128 -20.55 -39.47 -11.36
CA MET A 128 -19.70 -38.44 -11.94
C MET A 128 -18.69 -39.09 -12.87
N TYR A 129 -18.46 -38.45 -14.00
CA TYR A 129 -17.55 -38.92 -15.04
C TYR A 129 -16.53 -37.84 -15.32
N LEU A 130 -15.23 -38.18 -15.26
CA LEU A 130 -14.15 -37.37 -15.82
C LEU A 130 -13.89 -37.86 -17.25
N HIS A 131 -13.98 -36.97 -18.24
CA HIS A 131 -13.90 -37.34 -19.65
C HIS A 131 -13.42 -36.17 -20.54
N GLN A 132 -13.25 -36.45 -21.83
CA GLN A 132 -12.87 -35.46 -22.86
C GLN A 132 -13.93 -35.37 -23.98
N ASP A 133 -15.20 -35.57 -23.62
CA ASP A 133 -16.33 -35.55 -24.56
C ASP A 133 -16.95 -34.15 -24.67
N SER A 134 -16.61 -33.41 -25.72
CA SER A 134 -17.20 -32.09 -25.97
C SER A 134 -18.65 -32.14 -26.45
N SER A 135 -19.22 -33.32 -26.75
CA SER A 135 -20.65 -33.43 -27.11
C SER A 135 -21.58 -33.16 -25.92
N LEU A 136 -21.04 -33.23 -24.70
CA LEU A 136 -21.72 -32.87 -23.44
C LEU A 136 -21.51 -31.39 -23.07
N MET A 137 -21.15 -30.55 -24.05
CA MET A 137 -21.04 -29.10 -23.93
C MET A 137 -21.96 -28.42 -24.96
N PRO A 138 -22.32 -27.13 -24.80
CA PRO A 138 -23.08 -26.40 -25.80
C PRO A 138 -22.40 -26.47 -27.18
N GLN A 139 -23.18 -26.68 -28.25
CA GLN A 139 -22.63 -26.77 -29.61
C GLN A 139 -21.86 -25.50 -30.00
N ASN A 140 -22.35 -24.33 -29.56
CA ASN A 140 -21.65 -23.08 -29.72
C ASN A 140 -20.57 -22.91 -28.65
N LYS A 141 -19.30 -22.98 -29.07
CA LYS A 141 -18.14 -22.79 -28.18
C LYS A 141 -18.10 -21.42 -27.49
N SER A 142 -18.66 -20.38 -28.09
CA SER A 142 -18.71 -19.05 -27.44
C SER A 142 -19.67 -19.01 -26.24
N ALA A 143 -20.57 -19.99 -26.13
CA ALA A 143 -21.51 -20.13 -25.01
C ALA A 143 -20.98 -21.04 -23.90
N TRP A 144 -19.73 -21.55 -24.00
CA TRP A 144 -19.16 -22.40 -22.97
C TRP A 144 -18.94 -21.62 -21.68
N GLY A 145 -19.66 -22.00 -20.64
CA GLY A 145 -19.39 -21.57 -19.27
C GLY A 145 -18.41 -22.50 -18.58
N ALA A 146 -17.92 -22.08 -17.41
CA ALA A 146 -17.27 -23.00 -16.47
C ALA A 146 -18.22 -24.12 -16.00
N LEU A 147 -19.53 -23.86 -16.07
CA LEU A 147 -20.62 -24.75 -15.73
C LEU A 147 -21.68 -24.73 -16.83
N ASN A 148 -22.10 -25.90 -17.33
CA ASN A 148 -23.05 -26.01 -18.44
C ASN A 148 -24.13 -27.05 -18.14
N PHE A 149 -25.39 -26.68 -18.32
CA PHE A 149 -26.51 -27.59 -18.14
C PHE A 149 -26.77 -28.40 -19.39
N LEU A 150 -27.07 -29.67 -19.19
CA LEU A 150 -27.54 -30.58 -20.22
C LEU A 150 -29.03 -30.80 -20.07
N ASN A 151 -29.75 -30.70 -21.19
CA ASN A 151 -31.15 -31.08 -21.23
C ASN A 151 -31.23 -32.59 -21.43
N THR A 152 -31.73 -33.30 -20.42
CA THR A 152 -31.79 -34.77 -20.40
C THR A 152 -33.21 -35.26 -20.70
N ARG A 153 -33.31 -36.49 -21.21
CA ARG A 153 -34.60 -37.08 -21.64
C ARG A 153 -35.56 -37.39 -20.49
N GLU A 154 -35.07 -37.50 -19.26
CA GLU A 154 -35.85 -37.95 -18.09
C GLU A 154 -36.05 -36.87 -17.00
N ASN A 155 -35.93 -35.57 -17.31
CA ASN A 155 -35.99 -34.49 -16.31
C ASN A 155 -34.93 -34.61 -15.18
N LYS A 156 -33.87 -35.40 -15.40
CA LYS A 156 -32.73 -35.54 -14.47
C LYS A 156 -31.73 -34.43 -14.74
N ALA A 157 -31.54 -33.46 -13.86
CA ALA A 157 -30.57 -32.41 -14.18
C ALA A 157 -29.16 -33.01 -14.30
N SER A 158 -28.54 -32.79 -15.47
CA SER A 158 -27.16 -33.18 -15.75
C SER A 158 -26.34 -31.92 -16.02
N LEU A 159 -25.09 -31.95 -15.54
CA LEU A 159 -24.26 -30.77 -15.41
C LEU A 159 -22.83 -31.11 -15.80
N THR A 160 -22.28 -30.34 -16.75
CA THR A 160 -20.91 -30.48 -17.23
C THR A 160 -20.06 -29.32 -16.74
N TYR A 161 -19.01 -29.62 -15.99
CA TYR A 161 -17.97 -28.69 -15.54
C TYR A 161 -16.83 -28.68 -16.54
N TRP A 162 -16.39 -27.49 -16.96
CA TRP A 162 -15.19 -27.34 -17.77
C TRP A 162 -13.97 -27.12 -16.86
N LEU A 163 -13.19 -28.18 -16.66
CA LEU A 163 -12.11 -28.18 -15.66
C LEU A 163 -10.96 -27.24 -16.03
N ASP A 164 -10.62 -27.10 -17.30
CA ASP A 164 -9.53 -26.24 -17.74
C ASP A 164 -9.81 -24.78 -17.35
N ALA A 165 -11.07 -24.34 -17.44
CA ALA A 165 -11.49 -23.00 -17.03
C ALA A 165 -11.48 -22.84 -15.50
N LEU A 166 -11.86 -23.87 -14.75
CA LEU A 166 -11.94 -23.82 -13.28
C LEU A 166 -10.58 -23.98 -12.59
N GLN A 167 -9.68 -24.79 -13.15
CA GLN A 167 -8.43 -25.19 -12.51
C GLN A 167 -7.18 -24.66 -13.22
N LYS A 168 -7.32 -23.92 -14.32
CA LYS A 168 -6.19 -23.40 -15.13
C LYS A 168 -5.16 -24.49 -15.47
N ILE A 169 -5.67 -25.65 -15.89
CA ILE A 169 -4.84 -26.76 -16.37
C ILE A 169 -4.05 -26.27 -17.59
N GLU A 170 -2.75 -26.59 -17.67
CA GLU A 170 -1.94 -26.24 -18.83
C GLU A 170 -2.57 -26.80 -20.11
N LYS A 171 -2.57 -26.02 -21.20
CA LYS A 171 -3.30 -26.36 -22.42
C LYS A 171 -2.90 -27.75 -22.93
N THR A 172 -3.76 -28.74 -22.67
CA THR A 172 -3.71 -30.05 -23.30
C THR A 172 -4.39 -29.98 -24.68
N SER A 173 -4.10 -30.95 -25.54
CA SER A 173 -4.69 -31.04 -26.88
C SER A 173 -6.21 -31.25 -26.89
N GLN A 174 -6.79 -31.71 -25.76
CA GLN A 174 -8.24 -31.86 -25.55
C GLN A 174 -8.64 -31.37 -24.16
N PRO A 175 -9.78 -30.66 -24.02
CA PRO A 175 -10.27 -30.15 -22.74
C PRO A 175 -10.82 -31.26 -21.85
N PHE A 176 -10.71 -31.07 -20.54
CA PHE A 176 -11.25 -31.98 -19.53
C PHE A 176 -12.60 -31.51 -19.00
N PHE A 177 -13.52 -32.46 -18.87
CA PHE A 177 -14.85 -32.23 -18.37
C PHE A 177 -15.19 -33.19 -17.24
N VAL A 178 -15.98 -32.70 -16.29
CA VAL A 178 -16.68 -33.56 -15.33
C VAL A 178 -18.17 -33.43 -15.56
N THR A 179 -18.84 -34.53 -15.90
CA THR A 179 -20.29 -34.55 -16.06
C THR A 179 -20.95 -35.35 -14.94
N VAL A 180 -21.97 -34.75 -14.31
CA VAL A 180 -22.80 -35.38 -13.28
C VAL A 180 -24.05 -35.95 -13.92
N ASN A 181 -24.35 -37.22 -13.63
CA ASN A 181 -25.53 -37.97 -14.09
C ASN A 181 -25.85 -37.80 -15.60
N PRO A 182 -24.90 -38.03 -16.52
CA PRO A 182 -25.20 -37.93 -17.95
C PRO A 182 -26.18 -39.04 -18.38
N ASP A 183 -27.03 -38.74 -19.37
CA ASP A 183 -28.00 -39.69 -19.95
C ASP A 183 -27.34 -40.93 -20.59
N HIS A 184 -26.07 -40.80 -20.96
CA HIS A 184 -25.25 -41.87 -21.51
C HIS A 184 -23.81 -41.72 -21.02
N THR A 185 -23.07 -42.81 -21.00
CA THR A 185 -21.64 -42.79 -20.65
C THR A 185 -20.88 -41.87 -21.63
N PRO A 186 -20.17 -40.83 -21.16
CA PRO A 186 -19.43 -39.94 -22.03
C PRO A 186 -18.35 -40.67 -22.83
N LYS A 187 -18.10 -40.26 -24.06
CA LYS A 187 -16.97 -40.77 -24.85
C LYS A 187 -15.65 -40.37 -24.19
N LYS A 188 -14.60 -41.18 -24.37
CA LYS A 188 -13.28 -40.91 -23.76
C LYS A 188 -13.36 -40.64 -22.25
N THR A 189 -14.17 -41.44 -21.55
CA THR A 189 -14.21 -41.44 -20.09
C THR A 189 -12.86 -41.91 -19.55
N LEU A 190 -12.26 -41.11 -18.68
CA LEU A 190 -11.01 -41.38 -17.99
C LEU A 190 -11.27 -42.02 -16.63
N PHE A 191 -12.31 -41.57 -15.94
CA PHE A 191 -12.65 -42.06 -14.61
C PHE A 191 -14.15 -41.91 -14.33
N LYS A 192 -14.74 -42.91 -13.67
CA LYS A 192 -16.12 -42.87 -13.16
C LYS A 192 -16.09 -43.10 -11.65
N TRP A 193 -16.85 -42.30 -10.91
CA TRP A 193 -17.10 -42.54 -9.51
C TRP A 193 -18.54 -42.20 -9.15
N SER A 194 -19.02 -42.79 -8.05
CA SER A 194 -20.33 -42.51 -7.49
C SER A 194 -20.15 -41.95 -6.09
N THR A 195 -20.92 -40.94 -5.74
CA THR A 195 -20.90 -40.34 -4.40
C THR A 195 -22.31 -40.03 -3.93
N GLY A 196 -22.52 -40.04 -2.62
CA GLY A 196 -23.75 -39.54 -2.02
C GLY A 196 -23.79 -38.01 -2.07
N TYR A 197 -24.97 -37.45 -2.27
CA TYR A 197 -25.25 -36.02 -2.10
C TYR A 197 -26.47 -35.84 -1.19
N ALA A 198 -26.36 -34.97 -0.19
CA ALA A 198 -27.42 -34.71 0.76
C ALA A 198 -28.62 -34.01 0.09
N ILE A 199 -29.82 -34.55 0.25
CA ILE A 199 -31.06 -34.00 -0.29
C ILE A 199 -31.57 -32.92 0.68
N PRO A 200 -31.65 -31.65 0.25
CA PRO A 200 -32.21 -30.60 1.10
C PRO A 200 -33.68 -30.89 1.42
N SER A 201 -34.02 -30.93 2.71
CA SER A 201 -35.40 -31.14 3.18
C SER A 201 -35.63 -30.38 4.49
N VAL A 202 -36.91 -30.15 4.82
CA VAL A 202 -37.28 -29.55 6.13
C VAL A 202 -36.77 -30.40 7.29
N ALA A 203 -36.79 -31.73 7.14
CA ALA A 203 -36.27 -32.66 8.14
C ALA A 203 -34.75 -32.50 8.32
N ALA A 204 -33.98 -32.45 7.22
CA ALA A 204 -32.53 -32.23 7.27
C ALA A 204 -32.18 -30.86 7.88
N SER A 205 -32.95 -29.81 7.56
CA SER A 205 -32.72 -28.47 8.12
C SER A 205 -32.98 -28.43 9.63
N LYS A 206 -34.07 -29.04 10.12
CA LYS A 206 -34.34 -29.14 11.56
C LYS A 206 -33.28 -29.98 12.28
N ALA A 207 -32.88 -31.11 11.71
CA ALA A 207 -31.85 -31.97 12.28
C ALA A 207 -30.50 -31.25 12.42
N SER A 208 -30.13 -30.40 11.46
CA SER A 208 -28.92 -29.57 11.54
C SER A 208 -28.94 -28.62 12.76
N LEU A 209 -30.10 -28.04 13.10
CA LEU A 209 -30.26 -27.19 14.29
C LEU A 209 -30.17 -27.97 15.61
N GLU A 210 -30.55 -29.25 15.59
CA GLU A 210 -30.56 -30.13 16.75
C GLU A 210 -29.24 -30.87 16.96
N LEU A 211 -28.29 -30.74 16.04
CA LEU A 211 -27.08 -31.53 16.06
C LEU A 211 -26.18 -31.27 17.27
N GLY A 212 -26.24 -30.08 17.87
CA GLY A 212 -25.59 -29.81 19.16
C GLY A 212 -26.03 -30.77 20.28
N GLN A 213 -27.19 -31.43 20.14
CA GLN A 213 -27.68 -32.42 21.10
C GLN A 213 -26.94 -33.76 21.03
N ILE A 214 -26.19 -34.07 19.98
CA ILE A 214 -25.44 -35.33 19.86
C ILE A 214 -23.93 -35.14 19.91
N GLN A 215 -23.43 -33.93 19.62
CA GLN A 215 -21.99 -33.65 19.57
C GLN A 215 -21.29 -33.86 20.93
N GLY A 216 -20.28 -34.73 20.95
CA GLY A 216 -19.37 -34.92 22.09
C GLY A 216 -19.95 -35.66 23.30
N LYS A 217 -21.25 -36.01 23.32
CA LYS A 217 -21.93 -36.62 24.48
C LYS A 217 -21.27 -37.90 24.99
N ARG A 218 -20.62 -38.65 24.10
CA ARG A 218 -19.90 -39.89 24.42
C ARG A 218 -18.49 -39.92 23.83
N GLY A 219 -17.85 -38.76 23.69
CA GLY A 219 -16.52 -38.65 23.08
C GLY A 219 -16.52 -38.85 21.55
N ILE A 220 -17.67 -38.70 20.89
CA ILE A 220 -17.81 -38.75 19.43
C ILE A 220 -18.40 -37.45 18.93
N TRP A 221 -17.78 -36.87 17.91
CA TRP A 221 -18.26 -35.71 17.18
C TRP A 221 -18.42 -36.06 15.71
N PHE A 222 -19.31 -35.36 15.02
CA PHE A 222 -19.61 -35.54 13.60
C PHE A 222 -19.28 -34.27 12.85
N CYS A 223 -18.86 -34.33 11.58
CA CYS A 223 -18.65 -33.13 10.77
C CYS A 223 -18.85 -33.27 9.24
N GLY A 224 -19.49 -34.34 8.76
CA GLY A 224 -19.78 -34.54 7.33
C GLY A 224 -21.27 -34.48 6.93
N TYR A 225 -22.13 -33.83 7.72
CA TYR A 225 -23.59 -33.82 7.55
C TYR A 225 -24.16 -32.56 6.86
N GLY A 226 -23.32 -31.79 6.14
CA GLY A 226 -23.66 -30.46 5.63
C GLY A 226 -23.91 -30.37 4.13
N LEU A 227 -24.51 -29.26 3.70
CA LEU A 227 -24.50 -28.82 2.29
C LEU A 227 -23.26 -27.95 2.09
N HIS A 228 -22.24 -28.45 1.40
CA HIS A 228 -20.96 -27.81 0.99
C HIS A 228 -20.34 -26.72 1.91
N GLU A 229 -20.96 -25.56 2.08
CA GLU A 229 -20.46 -24.48 2.95
C GLU A 229 -20.64 -24.77 4.45
N ASP A 230 -21.60 -25.62 4.83
CA ASP A 230 -21.84 -26.02 6.22
C ASP A 230 -20.81 -27.03 6.75
N GLU A 231 -20.06 -27.72 5.88
CA GLU A 231 -19.09 -28.76 6.27
C GLU A 231 -17.88 -28.19 7.00
N LEU A 232 -17.37 -27.03 6.58
CA LEU A 232 -16.27 -26.35 7.28
C LEU A 232 -16.71 -25.90 8.67
N LYS A 233 -17.91 -25.34 8.78
CA LYS A 233 -18.50 -24.91 10.05
C LYS A 233 -18.72 -26.10 10.98
N ALA A 234 -19.29 -27.19 10.46
CA ALA A 234 -19.47 -28.45 11.17
C ALA A 234 -18.14 -29.03 11.69
N GLY A 235 -17.10 -29.03 10.85
CA GLY A 235 -15.75 -29.44 11.23
C GLY A 235 -15.16 -28.59 12.35
N MET A 236 -15.37 -27.28 12.29
CA MET A 236 -14.93 -26.38 13.34
C MET A 236 -15.72 -26.54 14.64
N ASP A 237 -17.04 -26.69 14.58
CA ASP A 237 -17.86 -26.90 15.76
C ASP A 237 -17.48 -28.22 16.47
N ALA A 238 -17.21 -29.28 15.70
CA ALA A 238 -16.67 -30.52 16.21
C ALA A 238 -15.28 -30.34 16.85
N ALA A 239 -14.36 -29.64 16.18
CA ALA A 239 -13.02 -29.37 16.70
C ALA A 239 -13.04 -28.49 17.96
N HIS A 240 -13.90 -27.48 18.02
CA HIS A 240 -14.08 -26.64 19.21
C HIS A 240 -14.65 -27.43 20.37
N GLY A 241 -15.65 -28.28 20.10
CA GLY A 241 -16.21 -29.19 21.08
C GLY A 241 -15.16 -30.15 21.63
N PHE A 242 -14.29 -30.68 20.78
CA PHE A 242 -13.20 -31.58 21.16
C PHE A 242 -12.09 -30.88 21.95
N LEU A 243 -11.65 -29.70 21.52
CA LEU A 243 -10.50 -28.99 22.10
C LEU A 243 -10.86 -28.07 23.28
N GLY A 244 -12.14 -27.80 23.53
CA GLY A 244 -12.60 -26.83 24.52
C GLY A 244 -12.18 -25.37 24.23
N LYS A 245 -11.72 -25.09 23.01
CA LYS A 245 -11.25 -23.77 22.57
C LYS A 245 -12.14 -23.27 21.44
N LYS A 246 -12.51 -21.99 21.49
CA LYS A 246 -13.19 -21.31 20.38
C LYS A 246 -12.15 -20.63 19.50
N SER A 247 -12.12 -20.98 18.22
CA SER A 247 -11.37 -20.27 17.19
C SER A 247 -12.37 -19.69 16.19
N SER A 248 -12.23 -18.41 15.85
CA SER A 248 -13.06 -17.83 14.79
C SER A 248 -12.55 -18.30 13.43
N VAL A 249 -13.46 -18.73 12.53
CA VAL A 249 -13.12 -18.78 11.09
C VAL A 249 -12.72 -17.35 10.72
N LEU A 250 -11.70 -17.17 9.88
CA LEU A 250 -11.57 -15.89 9.19
C LEU A 250 -12.92 -15.64 8.50
N PRO A 251 -13.67 -14.58 8.86
CA PRO A 251 -14.94 -14.32 8.20
C PRO A 251 -14.66 -14.22 6.70
N SER A 252 -15.47 -14.88 5.87
CA SER A 252 -15.43 -14.63 4.43
C SER A 252 -15.51 -13.12 4.25
N PRO A 253 -14.49 -12.47 3.65
CA PRO A 253 -14.47 -11.03 3.51
C PRO A 253 -15.79 -10.62 2.87
N LYS A 254 -16.56 -9.75 3.53
CA LYS A 254 -17.78 -9.24 2.91
C LYS A 254 -17.37 -8.58 1.61
N ASN A 255 -17.91 -9.06 0.51
CA ASN A 255 -17.61 -8.45 -0.78
C ASN A 255 -17.95 -6.96 -0.74
N MET A 256 -17.00 -6.13 -1.15
CA MET A 256 -17.19 -4.70 -1.28
C MET A 256 -18.46 -4.44 -2.09
N ALA A 257 -19.44 -3.78 -1.48
CA ALA A 257 -20.73 -3.47 -2.07
C ALA A 257 -20.81 -1.96 -2.36
N PRO A 258 -20.23 -1.49 -3.48
CA PRO A 258 -20.26 -0.08 -3.83
C PRO A 258 -21.70 0.38 -4.11
N SER A 259 -22.02 1.60 -3.70
CA SER A 259 -23.21 2.33 -4.16
C SER A 259 -23.19 2.54 -5.68
N PHE A 260 -24.31 3.01 -6.26
CA PHE A 260 -24.36 3.33 -7.69
C PHE A 260 -23.30 4.38 -8.09
N MET A 261 -23.11 5.39 -7.24
CA MET A 261 -22.12 6.44 -7.41
C MET A 261 -20.69 5.86 -7.41
N GLU A 262 -20.37 5.02 -6.42
CA GLU A 262 -19.05 4.38 -6.33
C GLU A 262 -18.82 3.34 -7.42
N THR A 263 -19.87 2.67 -7.88
CA THR A 263 -19.79 1.74 -9.02
C THR A 263 -19.41 2.49 -10.30
N THR A 264 -20.01 3.66 -10.51
CA THR A 264 -19.67 4.54 -11.62
C THR A 264 -18.22 5.03 -11.48
N ALA A 265 -17.84 5.54 -10.31
CA ALA A 265 -16.48 6.00 -10.04
C ALA A 265 -15.44 4.91 -10.27
N ARG A 266 -15.72 3.68 -9.81
CA ARG A 266 -14.88 2.51 -10.04
C ARG A 266 -14.67 2.24 -11.52
N LEU A 267 -15.72 2.30 -12.34
CA LEU A 267 -15.63 2.11 -13.78
C LEU A 267 -14.73 3.17 -14.44
N PHE A 268 -14.87 4.43 -14.05
CA PHE A 268 -14.01 5.52 -14.55
C PHE A 268 -12.55 5.35 -14.14
N VAL A 269 -12.29 5.12 -12.86
CA VAL A 269 -10.92 4.95 -12.33
C VAL A 269 -10.25 3.73 -12.94
N THR A 270 -10.91 2.58 -12.97
CA THR A 270 -10.33 1.36 -13.57
C THR A 270 -10.07 1.53 -15.07
N LYS A 271 -10.97 2.17 -15.81
CA LYS A 271 -10.75 2.49 -17.24
C LYS A 271 -9.58 3.45 -17.44
N PHE A 272 -9.42 4.44 -16.57
CA PHE A 272 -8.27 5.34 -16.59
C PHE A 272 -6.96 4.58 -16.39
N PHE A 273 -6.84 3.79 -15.32
CA PHE A 273 -5.62 3.02 -15.05
C PHE A 273 -5.32 2.03 -16.18
N GLN A 274 -6.33 1.42 -16.78
CA GLN A 274 -6.17 0.53 -17.95
C GLN A 274 -5.58 1.25 -19.17
N GLN A 275 -5.89 2.54 -19.36
CA GLN A 275 -5.40 3.34 -20.49
C GLN A 275 -4.08 4.07 -20.20
N TYR A 276 -3.83 4.38 -18.93
CA TYR A 276 -2.69 5.15 -18.47
C TYR A 276 -1.47 4.28 -18.19
N ILE A 277 -1.66 3.11 -17.56
CA ILE A 277 -0.57 2.18 -17.23
C ILE A 277 -0.11 1.44 -18.50
N SER A 278 0.83 2.06 -19.20
CA SER A 278 1.53 1.58 -20.39
C SER A 278 2.90 0.95 -20.10
N VAL A 279 3.50 1.23 -18.94
CA VAL A 279 4.72 0.59 -18.40
C VAL A 279 4.53 0.23 -16.92
N GLY A 280 5.18 -0.84 -16.46
CA GLY A 280 5.01 -1.35 -15.09
C GLY A 280 3.70 -2.10 -14.85
N CYS A 281 3.39 -2.38 -13.57
CA CYS A 281 2.18 -3.11 -13.20
C CYS A 281 1.57 -2.61 -11.88
N VAL A 282 0.28 -2.25 -11.92
CA VAL A 282 -0.51 -1.87 -10.75
C VAL A 282 -1.66 -2.87 -10.59
N ILE A 283 -1.85 -3.39 -9.38
CA ILE A 283 -2.92 -4.33 -9.06
C ILE A 283 -3.81 -3.73 -7.98
N PHE A 284 -5.13 -3.70 -8.18
CA PHE A 284 -6.09 -3.42 -7.12
C PHE A 284 -6.71 -4.73 -6.64
N LEU A 285 -6.63 -4.98 -5.34
CA LEU A 285 -7.25 -6.10 -4.65
C LEU A 285 -8.39 -5.53 -3.80
N GLU A 286 -9.62 -5.59 -4.30
CA GLU A 286 -10.79 -5.17 -3.49
C GLU A 286 -11.03 -6.17 -2.37
N GLU A 287 -11.44 -5.67 -1.20
CA GLU A 287 -11.98 -6.49 -0.13
C GLU A 287 -13.19 -7.29 -0.65
N GLY A 288 -13.08 -8.63 -0.64
CA GLY A 288 -14.01 -9.52 -1.35
C GLY A 288 -13.45 -10.23 -2.60
N GLY A 289 -12.20 -9.95 -2.96
CA GLY A 289 -11.45 -10.79 -3.91
C GLY A 289 -11.57 -10.38 -5.38
N LYS A 290 -12.20 -9.25 -5.71
CA LYS A 290 -12.14 -8.72 -7.07
C LYS A 290 -10.75 -8.14 -7.34
N ILE A 291 -10.13 -8.56 -8.44
CA ILE A 291 -8.77 -8.16 -8.82
C ILE A 291 -8.81 -7.37 -10.12
N PHE A 292 -8.31 -6.15 -10.10
CA PHE A 292 -8.00 -5.39 -11.31
C PHE A 292 -6.48 -5.39 -11.51
N THR A 293 -6.03 -5.76 -12.70
CA THR A 293 -4.60 -5.75 -13.05
C THR A 293 -4.39 -4.84 -14.24
N PHE A 294 -3.65 -3.75 -14.02
CA PHE A 294 -3.22 -2.82 -15.05
C PHE A 294 -1.75 -3.10 -15.33
N LYS A 295 -1.46 -3.65 -16.50
CA LYS A 295 -0.11 -4.08 -16.86
C LYS A 295 0.28 -3.46 -18.20
N GLY A 296 1.37 -2.73 -18.17
CA GLY A 296 2.05 -2.22 -19.35
C GLY A 296 3.23 -3.09 -19.78
N ASN A 297 4.13 -2.50 -20.58
CA ASN A 297 5.41 -3.10 -20.90
C ASN A 297 6.30 -3.11 -19.65
N ILE A 298 6.58 -4.31 -19.14
CA ILE A 298 7.37 -4.54 -17.93
C ILE A 298 8.89 -4.49 -18.19
N GLU A 299 9.33 -4.62 -19.44
CA GLU A 299 10.74 -4.51 -19.80
C GLU A 299 11.22 -3.06 -19.66
N LYS A 300 10.36 -2.08 -20.00
CA LYS A 300 10.65 -0.65 -19.82
C LYS A 300 10.62 -0.21 -18.36
N CYS A 301 9.75 -0.80 -17.55
CA CYS A 301 9.65 -0.52 -16.13
C CYS A 301 9.29 -1.82 -15.40
N PRO A 302 10.25 -2.46 -14.68
CA PRO A 302 10.03 -3.75 -14.04
C PRO A 302 9.22 -3.64 -12.75
N LEU A 303 8.83 -2.43 -12.34
CA LEU A 303 8.14 -2.18 -11.09
C LEU A 303 6.72 -2.75 -11.11
N LYS A 304 6.35 -3.32 -9.97
CA LYS A 304 5.02 -3.84 -9.69
C LYS A 304 4.58 -3.39 -8.31
N THR A 305 3.32 -2.99 -8.18
CA THR A 305 2.70 -2.70 -6.88
C THR A 305 1.28 -3.28 -6.82
N ALA A 306 0.86 -3.66 -5.61
CA ALA A 306 -0.47 -4.19 -5.35
C ALA A 306 -1.10 -3.46 -4.16
N LEU A 307 -2.23 -2.81 -4.41
CA LEU A 307 -3.03 -2.09 -3.44
C LEU A 307 -4.14 -3.01 -2.93
N LYS A 308 -4.40 -3.00 -1.62
CA LYS A 308 -5.59 -3.58 -1.00
C LYS A 308 -6.60 -2.47 -0.79
N VAL A 309 -7.71 -2.49 -1.53
CA VAL A 309 -8.78 -1.50 -1.43
C VAL A 309 -9.78 -2.00 -0.39
N HIS A 310 -9.90 -1.26 0.71
CA HIS A 310 -10.76 -1.60 1.85
C HIS A 310 -12.11 -0.90 1.77
N ASN A 311 -12.16 0.28 1.14
CA ASN A 311 -13.37 1.11 1.09
C ASN A 311 -13.67 1.58 -0.35
N PRO A 312 -14.90 1.42 -0.87
CA PRO A 312 -15.28 1.89 -2.20
C PRO A 312 -15.17 3.42 -2.37
N HIS A 313 -15.13 4.20 -1.28
CA HIS A 313 -14.83 5.62 -1.32
C HIS A 313 -13.48 5.94 -1.98
N PHE A 314 -12.53 5.00 -2.00
CA PHE A 314 -11.29 5.08 -2.77
C PHE A 314 -11.53 5.57 -4.21
N TYR A 315 -12.49 4.95 -4.90
CA TYR A 315 -12.78 5.27 -6.30
C TYR A 315 -13.41 6.65 -6.44
N TRP A 316 -14.31 7.01 -5.53
CA TRP A 316 -14.99 8.30 -5.55
C TRP A 316 -14.02 9.46 -5.32
N ARG A 317 -13.12 9.35 -4.33
CA ARG A 317 -12.12 10.38 -4.03
C ARG A 317 -11.19 10.62 -5.21
N ILE A 318 -10.64 9.55 -5.79
CA ILE A 318 -9.76 9.65 -6.96
C ILE A 318 -10.51 10.27 -8.15
N MET A 319 -11.75 9.87 -8.41
CA MET A 319 -12.51 10.45 -9.53
C MET A 319 -12.79 11.95 -9.32
N LYS A 320 -13.05 12.38 -8.08
CA LYS A 320 -13.44 13.76 -7.77
C LYS A 320 -12.25 14.71 -7.69
N ASP A 321 -11.21 14.30 -6.97
CA ASP A 321 -10.10 15.17 -6.54
C ASP A 321 -8.73 14.66 -7.05
N ALA A 322 -8.71 13.69 -7.97
CA ALA A 322 -7.51 13.18 -8.67
C ALA A 322 -6.35 12.80 -7.74
N ASP A 323 -5.23 13.52 -7.80
CA ASP A 323 -4.02 13.28 -7.00
C ASP A 323 -4.22 13.59 -5.51
N ILE A 324 -4.93 14.68 -5.18
CA ILE A 324 -5.39 14.95 -3.81
C ILE A 324 -6.35 13.84 -3.37
N GLY A 325 -7.24 13.40 -4.27
CA GLY A 325 -8.17 12.30 -4.01
C GLY A 325 -7.47 10.98 -3.67
N LEU A 326 -6.37 10.66 -4.34
CA LEU A 326 -5.52 9.51 -4.03
C LEU A 326 -4.87 9.66 -2.66
N ALA A 327 -4.35 10.85 -2.33
CA ALA A 327 -3.79 11.13 -1.02
C ALA A 327 -4.85 11.01 0.09
N ASP A 328 -6.03 11.61 -0.10
CA ASP A 328 -7.14 11.53 0.84
C ASP A 328 -7.60 10.08 1.05
N ALA A 329 -7.67 9.28 -0.03
CA ALA A 329 -8.02 7.87 0.10
C ALA A 329 -6.99 7.10 0.95
N TYR A 330 -5.70 7.40 0.80
CA TYR A 330 -4.66 6.79 1.62
C TYR A 330 -4.73 7.27 3.08
N ILE A 331 -4.84 8.58 3.30
CA ILE A 331 -4.93 9.20 4.64
C ILE A 331 -6.16 8.70 5.40
N ASN A 332 -7.29 8.48 4.73
CA ASN A 332 -8.49 7.94 5.38
C ASN A 332 -8.47 6.41 5.54
N GLY A 333 -7.43 5.72 5.06
CA GLY A 333 -7.31 4.27 5.15
C GLY A 333 -8.22 3.51 4.20
N ASP A 334 -8.69 4.15 3.12
CA ASP A 334 -9.55 3.52 2.11
C ASP A 334 -8.80 2.45 1.32
N PHE A 335 -7.47 2.52 1.29
CA PHE A 335 -6.59 1.48 0.75
C PHE A 335 -5.25 1.40 1.49
N SER A 336 -4.58 0.27 1.31
CA SER A 336 -3.21 0.01 1.78
C SER A 336 -2.43 -0.76 0.71
N PHE A 337 -1.22 -1.22 1.01
CA PHE A 337 -0.42 -2.01 0.08
C PHE A 337 -0.18 -3.43 0.58
N VAL A 338 0.05 -4.35 -0.35
CA VAL A 338 0.53 -5.70 -0.03
C VAL A 338 1.98 -5.64 0.45
N ASP A 339 2.80 -4.82 -0.21
CA ASP A 339 4.15 -4.48 0.23
C ASP A 339 4.08 -3.17 1.01
N GLU A 340 4.18 -3.27 2.33
CA GLU A 340 4.10 -2.13 3.25
C GLU A 340 5.33 -1.23 3.20
N ASN A 341 6.46 -1.67 2.63
CA ASN A 341 7.69 -0.90 2.62
C ASN A 341 7.85 -0.09 1.34
N ASP A 342 7.63 -0.72 0.19
CA ASP A 342 7.90 -0.11 -1.11
C ASP A 342 6.65 0.00 -1.99
N GLY A 343 5.49 -0.47 -1.53
CA GLY A 343 4.25 -0.47 -2.34
C GLY A 343 3.82 0.92 -2.81
N LEU A 344 3.80 1.90 -1.89
CA LEU A 344 3.41 3.29 -2.18
C LEU A 344 4.48 4.01 -3.01
N LEU A 345 5.76 3.88 -2.61
CA LEU A 345 6.90 4.35 -3.39
C LEU A 345 6.86 3.85 -4.84
N ASN A 346 6.63 2.54 -5.04
CA ASN A 346 6.56 1.93 -6.36
C ASN A 346 5.34 2.40 -7.16
N LEU A 347 4.20 2.68 -6.50
CA LEU A 347 3.05 3.28 -7.17
C LEU A 347 3.43 4.61 -7.81
N PHE A 348 4.03 5.53 -7.05
CA PHE A 348 4.44 6.83 -7.60
C PHE A 348 5.48 6.70 -8.70
N ARG A 349 6.48 5.84 -8.52
CA ARG A 349 7.51 5.59 -9.56
C ARG A 349 6.90 5.06 -10.86
N ILE A 350 5.90 4.17 -10.77
CA ILE A 350 5.15 3.68 -11.93
C ILE A 350 4.35 4.83 -12.58
N LEU A 351 3.68 5.67 -11.79
CA LEU A 351 2.93 6.81 -12.31
C LEU A 351 3.84 7.81 -13.05
N VAL A 352 5.01 8.14 -12.48
CA VAL A 352 6.01 9.01 -13.12
C VAL A 352 6.50 8.40 -14.44
N ALA A 353 6.89 7.13 -14.45
CA ALA A 353 7.36 6.46 -15.68
C ALA A 353 6.30 6.45 -16.80
N ASN A 354 5.02 6.36 -16.45
CA ASN A 354 3.92 6.42 -17.42
C ASN A 354 3.67 7.83 -17.97
N LYS A 355 3.91 8.87 -17.15
CA LYS A 355 3.87 10.27 -17.59
C LYS A 355 4.92 10.53 -18.67
N GLU A 356 6.16 10.14 -18.42
CA GLU A 356 7.29 10.31 -19.34
C GLU A 356 7.07 9.54 -20.66
N ASN A 357 6.61 8.29 -20.58
CA ASN A 357 6.30 7.49 -21.75
C ASN A 357 5.09 8.04 -22.55
N SER A 358 4.17 8.77 -21.90
CA SER A 358 3.06 9.44 -22.57
C SER A 358 3.46 10.74 -23.26
N ALA A 359 4.43 11.49 -22.70
CA ALA A 359 4.91 12.74 -23.28
C ALA A 359 5.66 12.55 -24.62
N THR A 360 6.28 11.39 -24.83
CA THR A 360 6.97 11.02 -26.09
C THR A 360 6.03 10.53 -27.19
N SER A 361 4.79 10.20 -26.85
CA SER A 361 3.73 9.94 -27.83
C SER A 361 3.06 11.27 -28.21
N ASN A 362 2.82 11.53 -29.50
CA ASN A 362 2.15 12.75 -30.03
C ASN A 362 0.74 13.06 -29.45
N LYS A 363 0.29 12.29 -28.46
CA LYS A 363 -0.85 12.59 -27.61
C LYS A 363 -0.30 13.14 -26.29
N ARG A 364 -0.16 14.47 -26.17
CA ARG A 364 0.04 15.15 -24.87
C ARG A 364 -1.08 14.74 -23.91
N ARG A 365 -0.88 13.65 -23.20
CA ARG A 365 -1.72 13.21 -22.09
C ARG A 365 -1.16 13.88 -20.85
N THR A 366 -1.58 15.12 -20.62
CA THR A 366 -1.36 15.81 -19.35
C THR A 366 -1.82 14.90 -18.21
N TRP A 367 -1.09 14.94 -17.09
CA TRP A 367 -1.24 14.04 -15.94
C TRP A 367 -2.70 13.83 -15.54
N TRP A 368 -3.57 14.85 -15.62
CA TRP A 368 -5.03 14.71 -15.77
C TRP A 368 -5.60 15.95 -16.49
N SER A 369 -6.13 15.82 -17.71
CA SER A 369 -7.12 16.77 -18.26
C SER A 369 -8.48 16.05 -18.29
N PRO A 370 -9.28 16.03 -17.20
CA PRO A 370 -10.61 15.46 -17.27
C PRO A 370 -11.53 16.46 -17.98
N ALA A 371 -12.12 16.03 -19.09
CA ALA A 371 -13.29 16.67 -19.68
C ALA A 371 -14.56 16.42 -18.81
N LEU A 372 -14.52 16.74 -17.51
CA LEU A 372 -15.66 16.62 -16.60
C LEU A 372 -15.76 17.82 -15.64
N LEU A 373 -16.98 18.36 -15.54
CA LEU A 373 -17.37 19.60 -14.85
C LEU A 373 -17.15 19.64 -13.32
N THR A 374 -16.73 18.54 -12.67
CA THR A 374 -16.54 18.50 -11.20
C THR A 374 -15.10 18.85 -10.77
N ALA A 375 -14.10 18.58 -11.62
CA ALA A 375 -12.70 18.89 -11.32
C ALA A 375 -12.41 20.40 -11.32
N SER A 376 -13.19 21.20 -12.05
CA SER A 376 -13.06 22.66 -12.12
C SER A 376 -13.46 23.39 -10.83
N ILE A 377 -14.40 22.84 -10.06
CA ILE A 377 -14.84 23.44 -8.78
C ILE A 377 -13.85 23.11 -7.66
N SER A 378 -13.39 21.85 -7.57
CA SER A 378 -12.34 21.46 -6.62
C SER A 378 -11.03 22.20 -6.91
N SER A 379 -10.60 22.31 -8.17
CA SER A 379 -9.37 23.04 -8.53
C SER A 379 -9.45 24.54 -8.21
N ALA A 380 -10.62 25.18 -8.42
CA ALA A 380 -10.84 26.57 -8.03
C ALA A 380 -10.75 26.79 -6.51
N LYS A 381 -11.30 25.88 -5.70
CA LYS A 381 -11.19 25.93 -4.23
C LYS A 381 -9.74 25.92 -3.78
N TYR A 382 -8.94 24.99 -4.30
CA TYR A 382 -7.53 24.90 -3.91
C TYR A 382 -6.71 26.08 -4.47
N PHE A 383 -6.99 26.53 -5.69
CA PHE A 383 -6.36 27.70 -6.28
C PHE A 383 -6.54 28.96 -5.43
N VAL A 384 -7.77 29.27 -5.00
CA VAL A 384 -8.05 30.40 -4.11
C VAL A 384 -7.33 30.25 -2.77
N LYS A 385 -7.34 29.04 -2.18
CA LYS A 385 -6.62 28.75 -0.94
C LYS A 385 -5.12 28.98 -1.07
N HIS A 386 -4.52 28.68 -2.23
CA HIS A 386 -3.10 28.91 -2.50
C HIS A 386 -2.76 30.39 -2.68
N LEU A 387 -3.61 31.17 -3.35
CA LEU A 387 -3.43 32.63 -3.44
C LEU A 387 -3.42 33.28 -2.05
N MET A 388 -4.28 32.82 -1.13
CA MET A 388 -4.30 33.30 0.27
C MET A 388 -3.06 32.89 1.10
N ARG A 389 -2.16 32.07 0.55
CA ARG A 389 -0.96 31.54 1.22
C ARG A 389 0.35 32.12 0.65
N GLN A 390 0.33 33.22 -0.11
CA GLN A 390 1.53 33.91 -0.61
C GLN A 390 2.48 34.36 0.53
N ASN A 391 3.80 34.30 0.31
CA ASN A 391 4.84 34.51 1.35
C ASN A 391 5.23 35.99 1.56
N THR A 392 4.24 36.86 1.76
CA THR A 392 4.48 38.20 2.36
C THR A 392 5.12 38.05 3.75
N ILE A 393 5.79 39.08 4.30
CA ILE A 393 6.51 38.98 5.59
C ILE A 393 5.66 38.36 6.70
N THR A 394 4.43 38.88 6.91
CA THR A 394 3.53 38.38 7.95
C THR A 394 3.02 36.97 7.65
N GLN A 395 2.76 36.65 6.37
CA GLN A 395 2.20 35.36 5.98
C GLN A 395 3.25 34.25 5.90
N ALA A 396 4.49 34.56 5.54
CA ALA A 396 5.62 33.65 5.57
C ALA A 396 5.82 33.06 6.97
N ARG A 397 5.82 33.91 8.02
CA ARG A 397 5.87 33.43 9.41
C ARG A 397 4.72 32.48 9.75
N ARG A 398 3.48 32.79 9.32
CA ARG A 398 2.31 31.91 9.56
C ARG A 398 2.41 30.58 8.80
N ASN A 399 2.95 30.59 7.59
CA ASN A 399 3.14 29.39 6.79
C ASN A 399 4.21 28.47 7.41
N ILE A 400 5.34 29.04 7.81
CA ILE A 400 6.42 28.32 8.50
C ILE A 400 5.94 27.76 9.84
N ALA A 401 5.29 28.58 10.68
CA ALA A 401 4.81 28.15 12.00
C ALA A 401 3.87 26.93 11.92
N ARG A 402 3.00 26.85 10.90
CA ARG A 402 2.06 25.71 10.76
C ARG A 402 2.74 24.34 10.61
N HIS A 403 3.93 24.29 10.03
CA HIS A 403 4.68 23.04 9.85
C HIS A 403 5.76 22.88 10.92
N TYR A 404 6.55 23.92 11.16
CA TYR A 404 7.73 23.82 12.02
C TYR A 404 7.43 23.98 13.51
N ASP A 405 6.29 24.58 13.88
CA ASP A 405 5.87 24.68 15.29
C ASP A 405 4.96 23.51 15.72
N LEU A 406 4.88 22.41 14.94
CA LEU A 406 4.11 21.23 15.30
C LEU A 406 4.56 20.63 16.64
N SER A 407 5.81 20.18 16.72
CA SER A 407 6.44 19.70 17.96
C SER A 407 7.91 19.34 17.72
N ASN A 408 8.83 19.89 18.51
CA ASN A 408 10.23 19.47 18.48
C ASN A 408 10.40 18.00 18.90
N GLU A 409 9.55 17.51 19.81
CA GLU A 409 9.57 16.10 20.24
C GLU A 409 9.23 15.18 19.08
N LEU A 410 8.23 15.54 18.25
CA LEU A 410 7.88 14.81 17.03
C LEU A 410 9.06 14.74 16.06
N PHE A 411 9.68 15.88 15.73
CA PHE A 411 10.78 15.94 14.77
C PHE A 411 11.99 15.11 15.25
N THR A 412 12.27 15.10 16.56
CA THR A 412 13.35 14.30 17.15
C THR A 412 13.19 12.80 16.92
N LEU A 413 11.96 12.30 16.75
CA LEU A 413 11.69 10.87 16.53
C LEU A 413 12.19 10.36 15.18
N TYR A 414 12.43 11.23 14.19
CA TYR A 414 12.81 10.79 12.85
C TYR A 414 13.93 11.57 12.16
N LEU A 415 14.31 12.76 12.63
CA LEU A 415 15.41 13.55 12.04
C LEU A 415 16.81 13.10 12.48
N GLY A 416 16.90 12.18 13.45
CA GLY A 416 18.16 11.78 14.06
C GLY A 416 18.72 12.83 15.02
N LYS A 417 19.94 12.59 15.52
CA LYS A 417 20.55 13.43 16.57
C LYS A 417 20.87 14.84 16.09
N MET A 418 21.15 14.97 14.79
CA MET A 418 21.53 16.24 14.19
C MET A 418 20.34 17.18 13.97
N MET A 419 19.08 16.73 14.14
CA MET A 419 17.88 17.55 13.92
C MET A 419 17.94 18.36 12.60
N GLN A 420 18.35 17.69 11.51
CA GLN A 420 18.44 18.30 10.19
C GLN A 420 17.23 17.87 9.36
N TYR A 421 16.32 18.82 9.10
CA TYR A 421 15.19 18.61 8.19
C TYR A 421 15.51 19.10 6.79
N SER A 422 16.60 18.55 6.24
CA SER A 422 17.11 18.82 4.90
C SER A 422 17.80 17.56 4.39
N SER A 423 18.13 17.51 3.11
CA SER A 423 18.94 16.46 2.50
C SER A 423 20.26 16.26 3.25
N GLY A 424 20.63 15.00 3.52
CA GLY A 424 21.99 14.61 3.85
C GLY A 424 22.84 14.41 2.59
N VAL A 425 24.11 14.02 2.75
CA VAL A 425 24.98 13.60 1.65
C VAL A 425 25.42 12.16 1.86
N PHE A 426 24.87 11.24 1.07
CA PHE A 426 25.19 9.81 1.10
C PHE A 426 26.23 9.47 0.04
N ARG A 427 27.19 8.61 0.36
CA ARG A 427 28.18 8.10 -0.61
C ARG A 427 27.69 6.83 -1.28
N THR A 428 27.16 5.90 -0.50
CA THR A 428 26.69 4.59 -0.99
C THR A 428 25.17 4.44 -0.85
N GLY A 429 24.55 5.25 0.02
CA GLY A 429 23.11 5.19 0.29
C GLY A 429 22.73 4.20 1.39
N GLU A 430 23.71 3.49 1.95
CA GLU A 430 23.54 2.52 3.04
C GLU A 430 23.95 3.10 4.40
N GLU A 431 24.60 4.27 4.40
CA GLU A 431 25.10 4.88 5.63
C GLU A 431 23.96 5.31 6.56
N HIS A 432 24.27 5.48 7.84
CA HIS A 432 23.31 6.03 8.81
C HIS A 432 23.03 7.52 8.52
N LEU A 433 21.79 7.96 8.74
CA LEU A 433 21.33 9.35 8.52
C LEU A 433 22.29 10.40 9.12
N ASP A 434 22.66 10.25 10.39
CA ASP A 434 23.56 11.20 11.07
C ASP A 434 24.94 11.33 10.40
N VAL A 435 25.45 10.27 9.78
CA VAL A 435 26.72 10.30 9.03
C VAL A 435 26.57 11.15 7.78
N ALA A 436 25.49 10.93 7.03
CA ALA A 436 25.17 11.71 5.84
C ALA A 436 24.92 13.19 6.17
N GLN A 437 24.28 13.49 7.31
CA GLN A 437 24.04 14.86 7.75
C GLN A 437 25.33 15.59 8.17
N ARG A 438 26.23 14.92 8.91
CA ARG A 438 27.56 15.48 9.23
C ARG A 438 28.39 15.75 7.98
N ARG A 439 28.31 14.86 6.98
CA ARG A 439 28.98 15.06 5.70
C ARG A 439 28.42 16.24 4.93
N LYS A 440 27.09 16.39 4.88
CA LYS A 440 26.43 17.57 4.31
C LYS A 440 26.92 18.86 4.96
N ILE A 441 26.92 18.92 6.29
CA ILE A 441 27.41 20.07 7.06
C ILE A 441 28.88 20.36 6.72
N SER A 442 29.73 19.34 6.70
CA SER A 442 31.15 19.49 6.38
C SER A 442 31.36 20.06 4.97
N SER A 443 30.61 19.54 3.98
CA SER A 443 30.64 20.03 2.60
C SER A 443 30.22 21.49 2.49
N LEU A 444 29.16 21.91 3.20
CA LEU A 444 28.73 23.31 3.22
C LEU A 444 29.79 24.24 3.83
N ILE A 445 30.41 23.85 4.95
CA ILE A 445 31.46 24.64 5.61
C ILE A 445 32.68 24.78 4.69
N GLU A 446 33.09 23.71 4.02
CA GLU A 446 34.24 23.72 3.12
C GLU A 446 33.96 24.50 1.84
N LYS A 447 32.75 24.37 1.27
CA LYS A 447 32.31 25.18 0.12
C LYS A 447 32.26 26.67 0.46
N ALA A 448 31.83 27.00 1.67
CA ALA A 448 31.84 28.37 2.17
C ALA A 448 33.23 28.85 2.57
N ARG A 449 34.26 27.99 2.64
CA ARG A 449 35.62 28.37 3.08
C ARG A 449 35.59 29.22 4.36
N VAL A 450 34.91 28.72 5.38
CA VAL A 450 34.75 29.42 6.66
C VAL A 450 36.05 29.36 7.47
N GLU A 451 36.44 30.50 8.05
CA GLU A 451 37.66 30.66 8.84
C GLU A 451 37.33 31.39 10.15
N LYS A 452 38.26 31.35 11.11
CA LYS A 452 38.08 31.87 12.48
C LYS A 452 37.69 33.36 12.53
N GLY A 453 38.15 34.16 11.57
CA GLY A 453 37.88 35.61 11.53
C GLY A 453 36.55 36.00 10.89
N HIS A 454 35.81 35.04 10.31
CA HIS A 454 34.61 35.34 9.55
C HIS A 454 33.37 35.54 10.42
N GLU A 455 32.50 36.45 9.98
CA GLU A 455 31.09 36.55 10.35
C GLU A 455 30.26 35.73 9.34
N VAL A 456 29.58 34.69 9.82
CA VAL A 456 28.74 33.81 9.00
C VAL A 456 27.26 34.09 9.26
N LEU A 457 26.49 34.29 8.20
CA LEU A 457 25.03 34.35 8.25
C LEU A 457 24.42 33.04 7.75
N ASP A 458 23.50 32.47 8.51
CA ASP A 458 22.68 31.32 8.14
C ASP A 458 21.20 31.71 8.02
N ILE A 459 20.71 31.74 6.79
CA ILE A 459 19.33 32.11 6.48
C ILE A 459 18.45 30.86 6.51
N GLY A 460 17.70 30.69 7.61
CA GLY A 460 16.91 29.47 7.84
C GLY A 460 17.66 28.43 8.67
N CYS A 461 18.26 28.84 9.79
CA CYS A 461 19.19 28.03 10.58
C CYS A 461 18.60 26.78 11.27
N GLY A 462 17.30 26.56 11.17
CA GLY A 462 16.61 25.39 11.73
C GLY A 462 16.86 25.23 13.23
N TRP A 463 17.23 24.02 13.64
CA TRP A 463 17.51 23.67 15.04
C TRP A 463 18.96 23.95 15.48
N GLY A 464 19.75 24.68 14.68
CA GLY A 464 21.06 25.21 15.08
C GLY A 464 22.27 24.28 14.92
N SER A 465 22.10 23.05 14.44
CA SER A 465 23.23 22.10 14.32
C SER A 465 24.30 22.56 13.34
N LEU A 466 23.93 23.24 12.24
CA LEU A 466 24.91 23.82 11.31
C LEU A 466 25.74 24.91 12.00
N ALA A 467 25.10 25.77 12.81
CA ALA A 467 25.78 26.79 13.59
C ALA A 467 26.80 26.20 14.56
N ILE A 468 26.37 25.20 15.35
CA ILE A 468 27.22 24.55 16.36
C ILE A 468 28.42 23.87 15.71
N GLU A 469 28.21 23.08 14.65
CA GLU A 469 29.31 22.38 13.98
C GLU A 469 30.26 23.34 13.26
N THR A 470 29.74 24.42 12.66
CA THR A 470 30.57 25.44 12.00
C THR A 470 31.51 26.10 13.02
N VAL A 471 30.96 26.62 14.13
CA VAL A 471 31.77 27.31 15.15
C VAL A 471 32.72 26.37 15.86
N LYS A 472 32.33 25.13 16.16
CA LYS A 472 33.25 24.12 16.73
C LYS A 472 34.45 23.85 15.83
N ARG A 473 34.24 23.81 14.51
CA ARG A 473 35.29 23.50 13.54
C ARG A 473 36.20 24.69 13.25
N THR A 474 35.66 25.90 13.18
CA THR A 474 36.40 27.07 12.66
C THR A 474 36.67 28.15 13.70
N GLY A 475 35.87 28.23 14.77
CA GLY A 475 35.92 29.32 15.75
C GLY A 475 35.40 30.66 15.23
N CYS A 476 34.68 30.68 14.10
CA CYS A 476 34.07 31.88 13.52
C CYS A 476 32.96 32.46 14.42
N ASN A 477 32.51 33.67 14.10
CA ASN A 477 31.26 34.21 14.65
C ASN A 477 30.10 33.82 13.73
N TYR A 478 28.94 33.52 14.31
CA TYR A 478 27.83 32.93 13.58
C TYR A 478 26.50 33.56 13.97
N THR A 479 25.75 34.04 12.97
CA THR A 479 24.39 34.54 13.14
C THR A 479 23.42 33.66 12.35
N GLY A 480 22.56 32.92 13.05
CA GLY A 480 21.47 32.15 12.45
C GLY A 480 20.14 32.90 12.57
N ILE A 481 19.33 32.88 11.51
CA ILE A 481 17.97 33.43 11.56
C ILE A 481 16.92 32.36 11.26
N THR A 482 15.78 32.44 11.94
CA THR A 482 14.61 31.59 11.72
C THR A 482 13.31 32.40 11.89
N LEU A 483 12.19 31.87 11.37
CA LEU A 483 10.85 32.39 11.59
C LEU A 483 10.03 31.54 12.57
N SER A 484 10.57 30.41 13.06
CA SER A 484 9.92 29.51 14.02
C SER A 484 10.40 29.79 15.44
N GLU A 485 9.46 30.00 16.35
CA GLU A 485 9.74 30.17 17.79
C GLU A 485 10.24 28.86 18.41
N GLN A 486 9.72 27.72 17.96
CA GLN A 486 10.13 26.39 18.44
C GLN A 486 11.57 26.06 18.03
N GLN A 487 11.95 26.40 16.80
CA GLN A 487 13.33 26.26 16.32
C GLN A 487 14.28 27.17 17.08
N LEU A 488 13.91 28.45 17.26
CA LEU A 488 14.71 29.41 18.03
C LEU A 488 15.02 28.88 19.43
N LYS A 489 13.97 28.49 20.16
CA LYS A 489 14.10 28.00 21.53
C LYS A 489 15.04 26.79 21.61
N TYR A 490 14.82 25.80 20.76
CA TYR A 490 15.65 24.60 20.72
C TYR A 490 17.10 24.90 20.34
N ALA A 491 17.32 25.73 19.32
CA ALA A 491 18.66 26.10 18.87
C ALA A 491 19.43 26.84 19.97
N GLN A 492 18.79 27.79 20.67
CA GLN A 492 19.40 28.50 21.80
C GLN A 492 19.77 27.55 22.95
N GLU A 493 18.87 26.61 23.30
CA GLU A 493 19.15 25.58 24.30
C GLU A 493 20.37 24.74 23.90
N LYS A 494 20.46 24.30 22.64
CA LYS A 494 21.60 23.50 22.16
C LYS A 494 22.91 24.27 22.05
N VAL A 495 22.85 25.55 21.68
CA VAL A 495 24.02 26.45 21.68
C VAL A 495 24.54 26.62 23.11
N LYS A 496 23.65 26.80 24.08
CA LYS A 496 23.99 26.91 25.50
C LYS A 496 24.58 25.61 26.05
N GLU A 497 23.96 24.46 25.76
CA GLU A 497 24.51 23.14 26.11
C GLU A 497 25.92 22.91 25.54
N ALA A 498 26.20 23.45 24.35
CA ALA A 498 27.52 23.38 23.72
C ALA A 498 28.52 24.41 24.26
N GLY A 499 28.09 25.39 25.05
CA GLY A 499 28.93 26.46 25.59
C GLY A 499 29.44 27.46 24.55
N LEU A 500 28.63 27.75 23.51
CA LEU A 500 29.03 28.59 22.36
C LEU A 500 28.21 29.89 22.24
N GLU A 501 27.58 30.34 23.33
CA GLU A 501 26.72 31.53 23.35
C GLU A 501 27.47 32.84 23.03
N ASP A 502 28.79 32.87 23.21
CA ASP A 502 29.66 34.00 22.88
C ASP A 502 29.95 34.13 21.38
N LYS A 503 29.74 33.05 20.62
CA LYS A 503 30.04 32.96 19.18
C LYS A 503 28.82 32.78 18.30
N ILE A 504 27.74 32.22 18.83
CA ILE A 504 26.53 31.91 18.07
C ILE A 504 25.37 32.76 18.56
N LYS A 505 24.81 33.56 17.64
CA LYS A 505 23.59 34.33 17.84
C LYS A 505 22.46 33.77 16.98
N ILE A 506 21.38 33.31 17.60
CA ILE A 506 20.16 32.88 16.87
C ILE A 506 19.07 33.92 17.05
N LEU A 507 18.46 34.37 15.94
CA LEU A 507 17.45 35.42 15.90
C LEU A 507 16.15 34.96 15.28
N LEU A 508 15.03 35.39 15.86
CA LEU A 508 13.72 35.30 15.25
C LEU A 508 13.52 36.51 14.33
N CYS A 509 13.93 36.37 13.07
CA CYS A 509 14.03 37.48 12.13
C CYS A 509 13.79 37.02 10.70
N ASP A 510 13.04 37.82 9.94
CA ASP A 510 12.96 37.65 8.49
C ASP A 510 14.22 38.23 7.84
N TYR A 511 14.80 37.53 6.87
CA TYR A 511 16.03 37.98 6.18
C TYR A 511 15.88 39.36 5.53
N ARG A 512 14.65 39.73 5.14
CA ARG A 512 14.32 41.05 4.56
C ARG A 512 14.46 42.19 5.57
N GLN A 513 14.46 41.88 6.87
CA GLN A 513 14.52 42.86 7.96
C GLN A 513 15.92 43.01 8.57
N LEU A 514 16.92 42.24 8.09
CA LEU A 514 18.29 42.37 8.58
C LEU A 514 18.88 43.75 8.22
N PRO A 515 19.56 44.44 9.16
CA PRO A 515 20.20 45.73 8.88
C PRO A 515 21.26 45.60 7.80
N LYS A 516 21.06 46.31 6.67
CA LYS A 516 21.97 46.27 5.51
C LYS A 516 23.34 46.90 5.75
N GLN A 517 23.51 47.57 6.89
CA GLN A 517 24.78 48.18 7.32
C GLN A 517 25.76 47.11 7.84
N HIS A 518 25.24 45.94 8.24
CA HIS A 518 26.04 44.84 8.77
C HIS A 518 26.19 43.78 7.69
N GLN A 519 27.43 43.57 7.25
CA GLN A 519 27.78 42.63 6.19
C GLN A 519 28.52 41.42 6.75
N PHE A 520 28.30 40.27 6.12
CA PHE A 520 28.85 38.98 6.49
C PHE A 520 29.91 38.54 5.47
N ASP A 521 30.93 37.86 5.96
CA ASP A 521 31.96 37.26 5.12
C ASP A 521 31.41 36.08 4.34
N ARG A 522 30.49 35.31 4.95
CA ARG A 522 29.89 34.12 4.36
C ARG A 522 28.39 34.10 4.61
N ILE A 523 27.63 33.72 3.59
CA ILE A 523 26.21 33.40 3.73
C ILE A 523 26.02 31.92 3.40
N ILE A 524 25.28 31.21 4.24
CA ILE A 524 24.81 29.84 3.98
C ILE A 524 23.28 29.86 4.08
N SER A 525 22.61 29.18 3.16
CA SER A 525 21.16 29.00 3.19
C SER A 525 20.84 27.58 2.73
N VAL A 526 20.11 26.83 3.55
CA VAL A 526 19.80 25.42 3.29
C VAL A 526 18.30 25.22 3.25
N GLU A 527 17.78 24.89 2.07
CA GLU A 527 16.38 24.50 1.82
C GLU A 527 15.36 25.50 2.40
N MET A 528 15.70 26.78 2.26
CA MET A 528 14.88 27.92 2.68
C MET A 528 14.13 28.57 1.51
N VAL A 529 14.72 28.59 0.31
CA VAL A 529 14.20 29.32 -0.87
C VAL A 529 12.87 28.76 -1.38
N GLU A 530 12.57 27.49 -1.07
CA GLU A 530 11.31 26.80 -1.30
C GLU A 530 10.15 27.52 -0.60
N HIS A 531 10.42 28.30 0.44
CA HIS A 531 9.45 29.09 1.20
C HIS A 531 9.46 30.58 0.84
N VAL A 532 10.30 31.02 -0.10
CA VAL A 532 10.34 32.42 -0.57
C VAL A 532 9.18 32.69 -1.54
N GLY A 533 8.95 31.78 -2.49
CA GLY A 533 7.95 31.92 -3.54
C GLY A 533 8.46 32.68 -4.77
N GLU A 534 7.87 32.36 -5.92
CA GLU A 534 8.25 32.88 -7.25
C GLU A 534 8.31 34.42 -7.31
N GLU A 535 7.36 35.10 -6.67
CA GLU A 535 7.24 36.57 -6.69
C GLU A 535 8.38 37.28 -5.93
N TYR A 536 9.05 36.59 -5.01
CA TYR A 536 10.01 37.20 -4.07
C TYR A 536 11.45 36.70 -4.26
N ILE A 537 11.69 35.79 -5.21
CA ILE A 537 13.01 35.17 -5.40
C ILE A 537 14.10 36.17 -5.77
N GLU A 538 13.78 37.18 -6.59
CA GLU A 538 14.73 38.27 -6.92
C GLU A 538 15.04 39.14 -5.70
N GLU A 539 14.05 39.42 -4.84
CA GLU A 539 14.27 40.17 -3.60
C GLU A 539 15.12 39.37 -2.60
N PHE A 540 14.98 38.03 -2.58
CA PHE A 540 15.87 37.16 -1.81
C PHE A 540 17.33 37.31 -2.23
N TYR A 541 17.63 37.20 -3.53
CA TYR A 541 19.00 37.37 -4.01
C TYR A 541 19.52 38.79 -3.78
N ARG A 542 18.70 39.83 -3.99
CA ARG A 542 19.04 41.23 -3.67
C ARG A 542 19.41 41.42 -2.21
N CYS A 543 18.65 40.80 -1.31
CA CYS A 543 18.95 40.83 0.12
C CYS A 543 20.30 40.17 0.42
N CYS A 544 20.60 39.03 -0.21
CA CYS A 544 21.88 38.33 -0.04
C CYS A 544 23.06 39.19 -0.54
N ASP A 545 22.94 39.84 -1.70
CA ASP A 545 23.98 40.73 -2.23
C ASP A 545 24.25 41.93 -1.32
N GLN A 546 23.23 42.53 -0.73
CA GLN A 546 23.41 43.64 0.21
C GLN A 546 24.08 43.21 1.53
N LEU A 547 23.83 41.98 1.97
CA LEU A 547 24.35 41.43 3.24
C LEU A 547 25.73 40.80 3.09
N LEU A 548 26.21 40.52 1.88
CA LEU A 548 27.50 39.88 1.64
C LEU A 548 28.59 40.94 1.44
N LYS A 549 29.70 40.84 2.18
CA LYS A 549 30.92 41.67 1.94
C LYS A 549 31.45 41.46 0.54
N GLU A 550 32.16 42.44 -0.02
CA GLU A 550 32.65 42.42 -1.43
C GLU A 550 33.40 41.13 -1.79
N ASP A 551 34.24 40.62 -0.89
CA ASP A 551 35.04 39.40 -0.99
C ASP A 551 34.35 38.13 -0.45
N GLY A 552 33.07 38.21 -0.13
CA GLY A 552 32.33 37.10 0.49
C GLY A 552 31.92 35.97 -0.46
N LEU A 553 31.52 34.84 0.13
CA LEU A 553 30.94 33.69 -0.57
C LEU A 553 29.52 33.41 -0.07
N PHE A 554 28.63 33.04 -0.99
CA PHE A 554 27.28 32.60 -0.67
C PHE A 554 27.08 31.15 -1.13
N VAL A 555 26.72 30.27 -0.20
CA VAL A 555 26.39 28.86 -0.47
C VAL A 555 24.90 28.65 -0.28
N LEU A 556 24.22 28.18 -1.32
CA LEU A 556 22.80 27.90 -1.33
C LEU A 556 22.54 26.41 -1.61
N GLN A 557 21.86 25.73 -0.71
CA GLN A 557 21.27 24.41 -0.96
C GLN A 557 19.76 24.55 -1.16
N PHE A 558 19.19 23.94 -2.20
CA PHE A 558 17.75 24.01 -2.47
C PHE A 558 17.21 22.88 -3.34
N ILE A 559 15.98 22.48 -3.04
CA ILE A 559 15.17 21.58 -3.84
C ILE A 559 14.73 22.30 -5.12
N SER A 560 14.96 21.64 -6.25
CA SER A 560 14.64 22.09 -7.59
C SER A 560 13.76 21.09 -8.33
N ILE A 561 13.15 21.54 -9.41
CA ILE A 561 12.43 20.72 -10.38
C ILE A 561 13.02 20.91 -11.78
N PRO A 562 12.91 19.92 -12.68
CA PRO A 562 13.15 20.11 -14.11
C PRO A 562 12.27 21.23 -14.69
N GLU A 563 12.82 22.02 -15.61
CA GLU A 563 12.12 23.18 -16.18
C GLU A 563 10.84 22.78 -16.92
N GLU A 564 10.81 21.60 -17.54
CA GLU A 564 9.64 21.06 -18.23
C GLU A 564 8.46 20.84 -17.28
N LEU A 565 8.74 20.61 -15.99
CA LEU A 565 7.74 20.39 -14.94
C LEU A 565 7.34 21.67 -14.20
N SER A 566 8.11 22.76 -14.36
CA SER A 566 7.93 24.06 -13.69
C SER A 566 6.50 24.58 -13.79
N LYS A 567 6.00 24.73 -15.03
CA LYS A 567 4.67 25.30 -15.29
C LYS A 567 3.53 24.47 -14.70
N GLU A 568 3.64 23.14 -14.74
CA GLU A 568 2.61 22.24 -14.22
C GLU A 568 2.57 22.25 -12.69
N ILE A 569 3.74 22.19 -12.04
CA ILE A 569 3.86 22.16 -10.57
C ILE A 569 3.47 23.50 -9.95
N GLN A 570 3.76 24.61 -10.63
CA GLN A 570 3.33 25.94 -10.19
C GLN A 570 1.81 26.11 -10.24
N GLN A 571 1.15 25.59 -11.29
CA GLN A 571 -0.29 25.74 -11.52
C GLN A 571 -1.17 24.75 -10.75
N THR A 572 -0.60 23.68 -10.18
CA THR A 572 -1.35 22.64 -9.47
C THR A 572 -1.37 22.84 -7.96
N ALA A 573 -2.53 22.56 -7.39
CA ALA A 573 -2.71 22.35 -5.96
C ALA A 573 -2.23 20.94 -5.60
N GLY A 574 -0.93 20.76 -5.41
CA GLY A 574 -0.37 19.45 -5.08
C GLY A 574 -0.55 19.07 -3.62
N PHE A 575 -0.50 17.76 -3.32
CA PHE A 575 -0.51 17.18 -1.97
C PHE A 575 0.40 17.95 -0.99
N LEU A 576 1.64 18.25 -1.39
CA LEU A 576 2.60 18.96 -0.53
C LEU A 576 2.08 20.34 -0.10
N LYS A 577 1.56 21.15 -1.02
CA LYS A 577 1.04 22.50 -0.69
C LYS A 577 -0.20 22.45 0.20
N GLU A 578 -0.94 21.34 0.17
CA GLU A 578 -2.18 21.20 0.94
C GLU A 578 -1.96 20.65 2.34
N TYR A 579 -1.13 19.61 2.49
CA TYR A 579 -0.97 18.87 3.74
C TYR A 579 0.35 19.16 4.49
N ILE A 580 1.43 19.51 3.80
CA ILE A 580 2.78 19.57 4.40
C ILE A 580 3.36 20.99 4.41
N PHE A 581 3.52 21.59 3.23
CA PHE A 581 4.18 22.89 3.05
C PHE A 581 3.24 23.95 2.43
N PRO A 582 2.29 24.51 3.20
CA PRO A 582 1.45 25.61 2.73
C PRO A 582 2.29 26.81 2.26
N GLY A 583 2.12 27.23 1.00
CA GLY A 583 2.87 28.35 0.42
C GLY A 583 4.23 27.96 -0.17
N GLY A 584 4.66 26.71 -0.03
CA GLY A 584 5.88 26.20 -0.65
C GLY A 584 5.82 26.26 -2.17
N THR A 585 6.90 26.71 -2.80
CA THR A 585 7.07 26.80 -4.25
C THR A 585 8.45 26.29 -4.64
N LEU A 586 8.48 25.28 -5.50
CA LEU A 586 9.72 24.78 -6.07
C LEU A 586 9.99 25.50 -7.39
N LEU A 587 11.23 25.96 -7.55
CA LEU A 587 11.72 26.64 -8.75
C LEU A 587 12.75 25.76 -9.44
N SER A 588 12.90 25.92 -10.75
CA SER A 588 14.00 25.27 -11.47
C SER A 588 15.34 25.94 -11.15
N LEU A 589 16.43 25.24 -11.47
CA LEU A 589 17.77 25.82 -11.41
C LEU A 589 17.87 27.04 -12.33
N ASP A 590 17.35 26.96 -13.56
CA ASP A 590 17.33 28.07 -14.52
C ASP A 590 16.63 29.30 -13.95
N ARG A 591 15.46 29.12 -13.33
CA ARG A 591 14.72 30.22 -12.73
C ARG A 591 15.47 30.87 -11.57
N ASN A 592 16.11 30.06 -10.71
CA ASN A 592 16.95 30.55 -9.62
C ASN A 592 18.14 31.37 -10.14
N LEU A 593 18.87 30.85 -11.12
CA LEU A 593 20.03 31.53 -11.70
C LEU A 593 19.63 32.81 -12.44
N THR A 594 18.50 32.80 -13.17
CA THR A 594 17.95 34.00 -13.81
C THR A 594 17.57 35.06 -12.77
N ALA A 595 16.92 34.67 -11.67
CA ALA A 595 16.59 35.60 -10.58
C ALA A 595 17.84 36.20 -9.94
N MET A 596 18.86 35.39 -9.71
CA MET A 596 20.15 35.80 -9.16
C MET A 596 20.83 36.82 -10.08
N ALA A 597 20.90 36.54 -11.39
CA ALA A 597 21.53 37.42 -12.36
C ALA A 597 20.81 38.77 -12.51
N ASN A 598 19.47 38.77 -12.41
CA ASN A 598 18.67 40.00 -12.46
C ASN A 598 18.85 40.88 -11.22
N ALA A 599 19.10 40.28 -10.05
CA ALA A 599 19.05 40.96 -8.77
C ALA A 599 20.43 41.33 -8.20
N THR A 600 21.51 40.74 -8.71
CA THR A 600 22.84 40.78 -8.07
C THR A 600 23.98 40.85 -9.08
N ARG A 601 25.20 41.05 -8.57
CA ARG A 601 26.46 40.92 -9.33
C ARG A 601 27.12 39.55 -9.14
N PHE A 602 26.37 38.57 -8.64
CA PHE A 602 26.93 37.26 -8.35
C PHE A 602 27.28 36.49 -9.62
N SER A 603 28.31 35.66 -9.51
CA SER A 603 28.75 34.67 -10.47
C SER A 603 28.67 33.29 -9.84
N VAL A 604 28.34 32.28 -10.65
CA VAL A 604 28.26 30.89 -10.21
C VAL A 604 29.66 30.28 -10.26
N GLU A 605 30.17 29.86 -9.10
CA GLU A 605 31.49 29.24 -8.99
C GLU A 605 31.43 27.72 -8.98
N HIS A 606 30.32 27.17 -8.49
CA HIS A 606 30.14 25.73 -8.37
C HIS A 606 28.66 25.37 -8.32
N VAL A 607 28.27 24.28 -8.98
CA VAL A 607 26.94 23.68 -8.91
C VAL A 607 27.11 22.18 -8.75
N GLU A 608 26.42 21.60 -7.77
CA GLU A 608 26.40 20.16 -7.56
C GLU A 608 24.98 19.66 -7.30
N ASN A 609 24.62 18.55 -7.95
CA ASN A 609 23.34 17.88 -7.74
C ASN A 609 23.49 16.77 -6.68
N ILE A 610 22.77 16.92 -5.56
CA ILE A 610 22.72 15.96 -4.46
C ILE A 610 21.36 15.24 -4.33
N GLY A 611 20.48 15.36 -5.32
CA GLY A 611 19.09 14.90 -5.25
C GLY A 611 18.90 13.42 -4.87
N ILE A 612 19.80 12.53 -5.31
CA ILE A 612 19.72 11.10 -4.92
C ILE A 612 19.93 10.89 -3.42
N SER A 613 20.72 11.73 -2.75
CA SER A 613 20.91 11.68 -1.31
C SER A 613 19.62 12.03 -0.55
N TYR A 614 18.74 12.84 -1.14
CA TYR A 614 17.44 13.16 -0.57
C TYR A 614 16.51 11.93 -0.57
N TYR A 615 16.55 11.10 -1.62
CA TYR A 615 15.84 9.81 -1.60
C TYR A 615 16.24 8.99 -0.37
N HIS A 616 17.54 8.80 -0.13
CA HIS A 616 18.04 8.05 1.04
C HIS A 616 17.66 8.71 2.37
N THR A 617 17.72 10.04 2.44
CA THR A 617 17.27 10.84 3.59
C THR A 617 15.80 10.55 3.94
N LEU A 618 14.91 10.59 2.95
CA LEU A 618 13.48 10.34 3.14
C LEU A 618 13.18 8.89 3.50
N ARG A 619 13.95 7.92 2.97
CA ARG A 619 13.83 6.51 3.40
C ARG A 619 14.22 6.33 4.87
N TRP A 620 15.26 7.04 5.33
CA TRP A 620 15.64 7.05 6.75
C TRP A 620 14.58 7.72 7.63
N TRP A 621 14.05 8.88 7.23
CA TRP A 621 12.98 9.55 7.97
C TRP A 621 11.75 8.67 8.09
N ARG A 622 11.29 8.05 7.00
CA ARG A 622 10.16 7.11 7.04
C ARG A 622 10.43 5.95 7.98
N LYS A 623 11.61 5.32 7.88
CA LYS A 623 11.99 4.19 8.73
C LYS A 623 11.92 4.58 10.21
N LEU A 624 12.61 5.64 10.60
CA LEU A 624 12.67 6.09 12.00
C LEU A 624 11.29 6.53 12.51
N PHE A 625 10.49 7.19 11.66
CA PHE A 625 9.13 7.60 11.99
C PHE A 625 8.23 6.40 12.29
N LEU A 626 8.23 5.38 11.43
CA LEU A 626 7.43 4.17 11.61
C LEU A 626 7.92 3.32 12.81
N GLU A 627 9.23 3.22 13.03
CA GLU A 627 9.81 2.56 14.21
C GLU A 627 9.38 3.24 15.53
N ASN A 628 9.09 4.55 15.49
CA ASN A 628 8.64 5.31 16.65
C ASN A 628 7.12 5.58 16.67
N THR A 629 6.32 4.83 15.91
CA THR A 629 4.85 5.01 15.83
C THR A 629 4.18 5.14 17.20
N SER A 630 4.52 4.27 18.16
CA SER A 630 3.93 4.30 19.50
C SER A 630 4.23 5.60 20.25
N LYS A 631 5.41 6.18 20.07
CA LYS A 631 5.79 7.47 20.66
C LYS A 631 5.07 8.61 19.96
N VAL A 632 4.94 8.59 18.64
CA VAL A 632 4.19 9.59 17.87
C VAL A 632 2.73 9.63 18.34
N LEU A 633 2.08 8.47 18.50
CA LEU A 633 0.70 8.40 19.02
C LEU A 633 0.60 8.90 20.46
N ALA A 634 1.61 8.63 21.30
CA ALA A 634 1.66 9.11 22.68
C ALA A 634 1.78 10.65 22.78
N LEU A 635 2.32 11.32 21.75
CA LEU A 635 2.35 12.79 21.65
C LEU A 635 0.98 13.39 21.26
N GLY A 636 -0.03 12.56 21.00
CA GLY A 636 -1.40 12.99 20.66
C GLY A 636 -1.72 13.06 19.16
N PHE A 637 -0.81 12.59 18.30
CA PHE A 637 -1.08 12.46 16.86
C PHE A 637 -1.89 11.18 16.58
N ASP A 638 -2.74 11.21 15.54
CA ASP A 638 -3.62 10.10 15.20
C ASP A 638 -3.11 9.27 14.00
N ASP A 639 -3.81 8.18 13.66
CA ASP A 639 -3.43 7.34 12.52
C ASP A 639 -3.53 8.08 11.17
N LYS A 640 -4.36 9.13 11.07
CA LYS A 640 -4.43 9.94 9.86
C LYS A 640 -3.14 10.73 9.68
N PHE A 641 -2.65 11.35 10.75
CA PHE A 641 -1.36 12.02 10.78
C PHE A 641 -0.23 11.07 10.36
N MET A 642 -0.20 9.86 10.93
CA MET A 642 0.79 8.83 10.54
C MET A 642 0.77 8.55 9.04
N ARG A 643 -0.41 8.31 8.45
CA ARG A 643 -0.56 8.06 7.00
C ARG A 643 -0.24 9.29 6.16
N THR A 644 -0.53 10.51 6.64
CA THR A 644 -0.14 11.74 5.95
C THR A 644 1.39 11.85 5.85
N TRP A 645 2.12 11.58 6.93
CA TRP A 645 3.59 11.61 6.95
C TRP A 645 4.20 10.48 6.12
N GLU A 646 3.66 9.28 6.20
CA GLU A 646 4.11 8.16 5.38
C GLU A 646 3.94 8.46 3.87
N TYR A 647 2.78 9.01 3.49
CA TYR A 647 2.53 9.44 2.11
C TYR A 647 3.50 10.53 1.68
N TYR A 648 3.77 11.51 2.54
CA TYR A 648 4.75 12.56 2.29
C TYR A 648 6.14 12.00 1.98
N PHE A 649 6.65 11.11 2.84
CA PHE A 649 7.99 10.56 2.65
C PHE A 649 8.10 9.77 1.35
N ASP A 650 7.14 8.89 1.06
CA ASP A 650 7.17 8.06 -0.16
C ASP A 650 6.91 8.87 -1.44
N TYR A 651 6.05 9.88 -1.37
CA TYR A 651 5.78 10.79 -2.48
C TYR A 651 7.04 11.56 -2.88
N CYS A 652 7.73 12.17 -1.92
CA CYS A 652 8.97 12.88 -2.18
C CYS A 652 10.12 11.93 -2.56
N ALA A 653 10.23 10.78 -1.90
CA ALA A 653 11.27 9.79 -2.20
C ALA A 653 11.13 9.28 -3.65
N ALA A 654 9.91 9.03 -4.11
CA ALA A 654 9.67 8.69 -5.51
C ALA A 654 10.19 9.79 -6.44
N GLY A 655 9.85 11.06 -6.15
CA GLY A 655 10.26 12.19 -6.99
C GLY A 655 11.77 12.34 -7.13
N PHE A 656 12.52 12.24 -6.03
CA PHE A 656 13.98 12.26 -6.06
C PHE A 656 14.57 11.02 -6.74
N LYS A 657 13.97 9.84 -6.53
CA LYS A 657 14.45 8.59 -7.15
C LYS A 657 14.25 8.57 -8.66
N THR A 658 13.24 9.27 -9.17
CA THR A 658 12.95 9.39 -10.61
C THR A 658 13.52 10.66 -11.25
N GLY A 659 14.13 11.56 -10.48
CA GLY A 659 14.68 12.82 -11.00
C GLY A 659 13.65 13.90 -11.34
N THR A 660 12.40 13.75 -10.89
CA THR A 660 11.37 14.80 -11.02
C THR A 660 11.48 15.84 -9.91
N LEU A 661 12.17 15.48 -8.82
CA LEU A 661 12.71 16.38 -7.82
C LEU A 661 14.23 16.27 -7.83
N ILE A 662 14.90 17.39 -7.63
CA ILE A 662 16.36 17.54 -7.61
C ILE A 662 16.73 18.35 -6.37
N ASP A 663 17.96 18.28 -5.91
CA ASP A 663 18.48 19.13 -4.85
C ASP A 663 19.88 19.60 -5.24
N TYR A 664 20.13 20.90 -5.21
CA TYR A 664 21.37 21.50 -5.66
C TYR A 664 22.09 22.20 -4.51
N GLN A 665 23.41 22.09 -4.47
CA GLN A 665 24.28 23.00 -3.74
C GLN A 665 25.01 23.91 -4.74
N VAL A 666 24.83 25.22 -4.59
CA VAL A 666 25.41 26.23 -5.48
C VAL A 666 26.26 27.19 -4.68
N VAL A 667 27.46 27.50 -5.20
CA VAL A 667 28.35 28.51 -4.63
C VAL A 667 28.37 29.72 -5.54
N PHE A 668 28.16 30.88 -4.94
CA PHE A 668 28.18 32.18 -5.58
C PHE A 668 29.31 33.05 -5.01
N SER A 669 29.94 33.83 -5.89
CA SER A 669 30.90 34.88 -5.53
C SER A 669 30.64 36.14 -6.36
N ARG A 670 31.41 37.22 -6.15
CA ARG A 670 31.42 38.37 -7.08
C ARG A 670 32.58 38.25 -8.06
N ALA A 671 32.37 38.79 -9.26
CA ALA A 671 33.42 38.85 -10.27
C ALA A 671 34.67 39.56 -9.72
N GLY A 672 35.84 38.93 -9.89
CA GLY A 672 37.12 39.45 -9.42
C GLY A 672 37.50 39.10 -7.98
N ASN A 673 36.75 38.22 -7.30
CA ASN A 673 37.05 37.77 -5.94
C ASN A 673 38.21 36.75 -5.87
N PHE A 674 39.35 37.07 -6.52
CA PHE A 674 40.49 36.16 -6.67
C PHE A 674 41.15 35.80 -5.35
N ASP A 675 41.19 36.71 -4.37
CA ASP A 675 41.81 36.46 -3.07
C ASP A 675 41.07 35.36 -2.29
N THR A 676 39.72 35.42 -2.26
CA THR A 676 38.91 34.40 -1.58
C THR A 676 38.82 33.10 -2.39
N LEU A 677 38.79 33.18 -3.73
CA LEU A 677 38.76 32.01 -4.61
C LEU A 677 40.13 31.31 -4.70
N GLY A 678 41.21 32.02 -4.39
CA GLY A 678 42.56 31.48 -4.30
C GLY A 678 43.06 30.90 -5.62
N ASP A 679 43.74 29.75 -5.53
CA ASP A 679 44.25 29.02 -6.69
C ASP A 679 43.11 28.54 -7.60
N PRO A 680 43.00 29.01 -8.87
CA PRO A 680 41.92 28.63 -9.77
C PRO A 680 41.94 27.15 -10.16
N TYR A 681 43.05 26.44 -9.89
CA TYR A 681 43.15 24.99 -10.09
C TYR A 681 42.68 24.18 -8.86
N LYS A 682 42.41 24.83 -7.72
CA LYS A 682 41.80 24.22 -6.53
C LYS A 682 40.31 24.56 -6.48
N GLY A 683 39.51 23.67 -7.06
CA GLY A 683 38.05 23.77 -7.08
C GLY A 683 37.39 23.61 -5.72
N PHE A 684 36.08 23.82 -5.69
CA PHE A 684 35.24 23.52 -4.52
C PHE A 684 35.12 22.00 -4.31
N PRO A 685 35.09 21.53 -3.05
CA PRO A 685 34.94 20.11 -2.78
C PRO A 685 33.58 19.61 -3.26
N SER A 686 33.58 18.45 -3.89
CA SER A 686 32.34 17.74 -4.23
C SER A 686 31.81 17.01 -2.98
N ALA A 687 30.50 17.00 -2.82
CA ALA A 687 29.81 16.16 -1.85
C ALA A 687 30.16 14.66 -2.02
N TYR A 688 30.60 14.26 -3.21
CA TYR A 688 30.99 12.89 -3.57
C TYR A 688 32.49 12.70 -3.75
N SER A 689 33.34 13.73 -3.58
CA SER A 689 34.79 13.53 -3.67
C SER A 689 35.30 12.61 -2.55
N PHE A 690 36.07 11.61 -2.96
CA PHE A 690 36.72 10.62 -2.10
C PHE A 690 37.96 11.26 -1.48
N ASN A 691 37.92 11.57 -0.18
CA ASN A 691 39.11 11.55 0.64
C ASN A 691 39.01 10.29 1.49
N ASP A 692 39.66 9.23 1.01
CA ASP A 692 40.16 8.15 1.85
C ASP A 692 41.42 8.67 2.52
N GLU A 693 41.27 9.27 3.70
CA GLU A 693 42.31 9.32 4.73
C GLU A 693 41.72 8.93 6.08
#